data_AF-A0A927JZU9-F1
#
_entry.id   AF-A0A927JZU9-F1
#
_cell.length_a   1.000
_cell.length_b   1.000
_cell.length_c   1.000
_cell.angle_alpha   90.00
_cell.angle_beta   90.00
_cell.angle_gamma   90.00
#
_symmetry.space_group_name_H-M   'P 1'
#
loop_
_entity.id
_entity.type
_entity.pdbx_description
1 polymer ?
#
loop_
_entity_poly.entity_id
_entity_poly.type
_entity_poly.pdbx_seq_one_letter_code
_entity_poly.pdbx_strand_id
1 'polypeptide(L)'
;MTLRVVDLRAEGSTDLIGTHLARPRLSWRIESGERGTVQQRYRIRAEADGEAVWDSGEIDSDACFDIPYAGLPLRSRQRVHWSVEITDVAGRRAQSEAAWFETGLLDDWQGDWIEAEDALARADRAVGMAWVWSETALDPRPHGFRLDLTIPDDIERAEIWVAGKDHLRGVWVDGQPASLVQPWGYDSPLPFWGSLAPVDATLRPGPASICVAVDADTTGFFPVDGGAFASLIRLHRAGGRIDRIVSGPAWRVLPDPPADWHAVAFDAGDWPHAISSGSNAQNDPRPAEPAMLLRHDFAVRDGITRARLYATALGGYIATINGQRVSDAVLSPEISVADSHVYYQTVDVTALVAPGDNAIGLTVGDGWYASAFGWRIERYGFGPAPRRVLAELHIDYADGTQDRIATGPDWRIATSPIVTSEIYDGETYDARRTAAGWDRAGFDASTWEAPRTGVAPDAALLPLTSPPIRPVDERRAVTVSEPLPGRFVFDFGQNFSGWARIVAQGQAGSTITARFAELLAVDGTADMANLRLARATDRFILAGTGGPETFEPSFTYHGFRYVEVEGYPGVPTVDDILGIVVHSDCRITGAMAFPDAPLLQTIWRNAMWSQRSNFFAVPTDCPQRDERMGWMGDIQVFLDAAAFNMEVGPFLRRFLIEARAAQRLDGGYPIVVPQPQSYPDVVTAGWSEAGIILPYQLWQRYGDTAVIEENWTAMERWMTHVAAANPDWVWRNDRGLDLGDWLSVDAVKPDDETTPRGLCATAYWAWSADLMAAMAEATGRTADAERYAAIREEIGLGFAAEYVGHDGVVGNGSQTGQVLALYMGLVPADLREAAARVLADDIRRRGMKLSTGFLGTPYLLDVLADAGLLADVEQLLLQTGYPGWGYMAAQGATSVWERWNGDTGDIAMNSYNHYAFGAVVGFFYRRLGGIAPGAPGFRRIAVRPLWLAGAGRVEATYESCVGRIATRTDGDSEGLSRLSLTVPANCVADIELPDRAWREGSLLIDRHPDIHAAQRSDGVVRFSVGSGDWEFATDD
;
A
#
# COMPACT_ATOMS: atom_id res chain seq x y z
N MET A 1 39.36 10.48 4.66
CA MET A 1 38.22 11.35 5.04
C MET A 1 38.39 11.78 6.49
N THR A 2 38.08 13.04 6.84
CA THR A 2 38.04 13.50 8.24
C THR A 2 36.74 13.05 8.92
N LEU A 3 36.71 12.95 10.26
CA LEU A 3 35.51 12.62 11.05
C LEU A 3 34.40 13.65 10.78
N ARG A 4 33.18 13.18 10.46
CA ARG A 4 32.01 14.02 10.17
C ARG A 4 30.75 13.40 10.77
N VAL A 5 29.78 14.26 11.11
CA VAL A 5 28.42 13.85 11.46
C VAL A 5 27.49 14.36 10.37
N VAL A 6 26.70 13.47 9.80
CA VAL A 6 25.88 13.71 8.60
C VAL A 6 24.50 13.08 8.78
N ASP A 7 23.59 13.37 7.85
CA ASP A 7 22.27 12.72 7.75
C ASP A 7 21.49 12.76 9.08
N LEU A 8 21.42 13.96 9.68
CA LEU A 8 20.60 14.20 10.86
C LEU A 8 19.13 14.05 10.48
N ARG A 9 18.41 13.24 11.25
CA ARG A 9 17.00 12.92 10.98
C ARG A 9 16.16 13.02 12.24
N ALA A 10 14.92 13.45 12.06
CA ALA A 10 13.86 13.31 13.04
C ALA A 10 12.81 12.34 12.49
N GLU A 11 12.43 11.32 13.26
CA GLU A 11 11.52 10.24 12.81
C GLU A 11 11.94 9.58 11.49
N GLY A 12 13.25 9.44 11.29
CA GLY A 12 13.82 8.87 10.07
C GLY A 12 13.80 9.79 8.84
N SER A 13 13.28 11.01 8.94
CA SER A 13 13.21 11.99 7.86
C SER A 13 14.21 13.15 8.03
N THR A 14 14.82 13.59 6.93
CA THR A 14 15.70 14.76 6.87
C THR A 14 14.95 16.09 6.79
N ASP A 15 13.68 16.03 6.36
CA ASP A 15 12.83 17.20 6.09
C ASP A 15 11.46 17.01 6.77
N LEU A 16 11.47 16.63 8.05
CA LEU A 16 10.26 16.39 8.82
C LEU A 16 9.49 17.70 9.05
N ILE A 17 8.46 17.92 8.23
CA ILE A 17 7.52 19.02 8.36
C ILE A 17 6.14 18.50 8.74
N GLY A 18 5.52 19.13 9.74
CA GLY A 18 4.17 18.81 10.16
C GLY A 18 4.06 17.73 11.23
N THR A 19 5.10 17.35 11.99
CA THR A 19 4.95 16.27 13.00
C THR A 19 3.98 16.62 14.14
N HIS A 20 3.27 15.61 14.66
CA HIS A 20 2.43 15.73 15.86
C HIS A 20 3.07 15.09 17.10
N LEU A 21 4.25 14.46 16.95
CA LEU A 21 4.89 13.75 18.05
C LEU A 21 5.47 14.74 19.06
N ALA A 22 5.13 14.54 20.33
CA ALA A 22 5.64 15.37 21.43
C ALA A 22 7.15 15.19 21.66
N ARG A 23 7.70 14.02 21.30
CA ARG A 23 9.12 13.68 21.47
C ARG A 23 9.65 12.97 20.23
N PRO A 24 9.90 13.69 19.12
CA PRO A 24 10.47 13.08 17.92
C PRO A 24 11.80 12.39 18.23
N ARG A 25 12.02 11.21 17.68
CA ARG A 25 13.26 10.43 17.75
C ARG A 25 14.27 10.99 16.78
N LEU A 26 15.46 11.27 17.30
CA LEU A 26 16.57 11.86 16.57
C LEU A 26 17.62 10.78 16.25
N SER A 27 18.22 10.88 15.08
CA SER A 27 19.33 10.03 14.65
C SER A 27 20.32 10.80 13.79
N TRP A 28 21.54 10.26 13.71
CA TRP A 28 22.62 10.80 12.87
C TRP A 28 23.55 9.68 12.42
N ARG A 29 24.21 9.90 11.28
CA ARG A 29 25.27 9.03 10.77
C ARG A 29 26.64 9.63 11.02
N ILE A 30 27.65 8.76 11.09
CA ILE A 30 29.04 9.14 11.29
C ILE A 30 29.84 8.67 10.09
N GLU A 31 30.67 9.55 9.55
CA GLU A 31 31.62 9.22 8.48
C GLU A 31 33.05 9.44 8.98
N SER A 32 33.94 8.51 8.64
CA SER A 32 35.35 8.58 8.99
C SER A 32 36.19 7.81 7.98
N GLY A 33 37.39 8.30 7.69
CA GLY A 33 38.37 7.56 6.90
C GLY A 33 39.23 6.59 7.72
N GLU A 34 39.09 6.59 9.06
CA GLU A 34 39.86 5.69 9.93
C GLU A 34 39.04 4.44 10.28
N ARG A 35 39.72 3.28 10.29
CA ARG A 35 39.14 2.02 10.76
C ARG A 35 38.82 2.09 12.26
N GLY A 36 37.81 1.32 12.68
CA GLY A 36 37.42 1.20 14.08
C GLY A 36 36.97 2.51 14.76
N THR A 37 36.42 3.45 13.98
CA THR A 37 35.90 4.71 14.53
C THR A 37 34.62 4.42 15.31
N VAL A 38 34.59 4.76 16.60
CA VAL A 38 33.44 4.59 17.50
C VAL A 38 33.17 5.88 18.25
N GLN A 39 31.92 6.31 18.30
CA GLN A 39 31.50 7.45 19.11
C GLN A 39 31.60 7.09 20.59
N GLN A 40 32.16 7.97 21.41
CA GLN A 40 32.19 7.80 22.86
C GLN A 40 31.18 8.73 23.56
N ARG A 41 30.99 9.94 23.03
CA ARG A 41 30.11 10.95 23.63
C ARG A 41 29.37 11.74 22.56
N TYR A 42 28.22 12.28 22.92
CA TYR A 42 27.51 13.27 22.12
C TYR A 42 26.93 14.41 22.97
N ARG A 43 26.60 15.52 22.33
CA ARG A 43 25.80 16.63 22.88
C ARG A 43 24.88 17.17 21.80
N ILE A 44 23.59 17.22 22.07
CA ILE A 44 22.59 17.80 21.20
C ILE A 44 22.24 19.20 21.70
N ARG A 45 22.15 20.16 20.79
CA ARG A 45 21.66 21.51 21.04
C ARG A 45 20.50 21.78 20.10
N ALA A 46 19.41 22.34 20.61
CA ALA A 46 18.26 22.71 19.81
C ALA A 46 17.73 24.10 20.18
N GLU A 47 17.30 24.84 19.16
CA GLU A 47 16.82 26.21 19.23
C GLU A 47 15.52 26.35 18.44
N ALA A 48 14.60 27.20 18.92
CA ALA A 48 13.38 27.58 18.22
C ALA A 48 13.09 29.06 18.48
N ASP A 49 12.61 29.79 17.48
CA ASP A 49 12.31 31.23 17.58
C ASP A 49 13.49 32.09 18.10
N GLY A 50 14.74 31.66 17.86
CA GLY A 50 15.96 32.31 18.35
C GLY A 50 16.28 32.06 19.83
N GLU A 51 15.55 31.17 20.50
CA GLU A 51 15.77 30.79 21.89
C GLU A 51 16.22 29.32 21.99
N ALA A 52 17.12 29.03 22.95
CA ALA A 52 17.54 27.66 23.23
C ALA A 52 16.39 26.88 23.90
N VAL A 53 15.93 25.82 23.23
CA VAL A 53 14.85 24.95 23.72
C VAL A 53 15.36 23.62 24.27
N TRP A 54 16.59 23.24 23.96
CA TRP A 54 17.22 22.04 24.50
C TRP A 54 18.74 22.09 24.45
N ASP A 55 19.38 21.58 25.50
CA ASP A 55 20.78 21.20 25.52
C ASP A 55 20.90 19.91 26.33
N SER A 56 21.38 18.83 25.71
CA SER A 56 21.49 17.54 26.40
C SER A 56 22.62 17.50 27.43
N GLY A 57 23.54 18.47 27.40
CA GLY A 57 24.87 18.30 28.00
C GLY A 57 25.70 17.25 27.27
N GLU A 58 26.93 17.02 27.74
CA GLU A 58 27.72 15.87 27.26
C GLU A 58 27.14 14.57 27.84
N ILE A 59 26.81 13.63 26.96
CA ILE A 59 26.32 12.29 27.31
C ILE A 59 27.37 11.26 26.91
N ASP A 60 27.82 10.45 27.87
CA ASP A 60 28.72 9.31 27.63
C ASP A 60 27.94 8.13 27.04
N SER A 61 27.84 8.10 25.70
CA SER A 61 27.13 7.06 24.97
C SER A 61 27.57 7.01 23.50
N ASP A 62 27.59 5.80 22.95
CA ASP A 62 27.84 5.51 21.54
C ASP A 62 26.57 5.51 20.68
N ALA A 63 25.40 5.71 21.28
CA ALA A 63 24.11 5.77 20.61
C ALA A 63 24.05 6.91 19.58
N CYS A 64 23.48 6.63 18.41
CA CYS A 64 23.34 7.57 17.31
C CYS A 64 21.97 7.51 16.62
N PHE A 65 21.02 6.79 17.21
CA PHE A 65 19.62 6.72 16.81
C PHE A 65 18.77 6.39 18.04
N ASP A 66 17.45 6.44 17.89
CA ASP A 66 16.48 6.24 18.98
C ASP A 66 16.67 7.23 20.16
N ILE A 67 17.09 8.46 19.87
CA ILE A 67 17.28 9.51 20.87
C ILE A 67 16.01 10.36 20.95
N PRO A 68 15.17 10.24 21.99
CA PRO A 68 13.96 11.05 22.09
C PRO A 68 14.32 12.51 22.35
N TYR A 69 13.68 13.43 21.63
CA TYR A 69 13.72 14.85 21.97
C TYR A 69 13.30 15.04 23.44
N ALA A 70 14.17 15.70 24.21
CA ALA A 70 13.99 15.92 25.65
C ALA A 70 14.03 17.41 26.03
N GLY A 71 13.74 18.29 25.06
CA GLY A 71 13.65 19.73 25.28
C GLY A 71 12.31 20.20 25.84
N LEU A 72 12.07 21.49 25.73
CA LEU A 72 10.80 22.11 26.11
C LEU A 72 9.62 21.54 25.31
N PRO A 73 8.40 21.50 25.88
CA PRO A 73 7.21 21.04 25.16
C PRO A 73 7.01 21.78 23.84
N LEU A 74 6.80 21.01 22.77
CA LEU A 74 6.59 21.55 21.42
C LEU A 74 5.21 22.20 21.30
N ARG A 75 5.12 23.30 20.55
CA ARG A 75 3.88 24.01 20.20
C ARG A 75 3.53 23.77 18.74
N SER A 76 2.29 24.02 18.32
CA SER A 76 1.91 23.98 16.90
C SER A 76 2.74 24.93 16.04
N ARG A 77 3.07 24.51 14.82
CA ARG A 77 3.80 25.30 13.81
C ARG A 77 5.21 25.74 14.26
N GLN A 78 5.78 25.08 15.26
CA GLN A 78 7.09 25.40 15.82
C GLN A 78 8.17 24.64 15.05
N ARG A 79 9.10 25.38 14.44
CA ARG A 79 10.31 24.81 13.86
C ARG A 79 11.40 24.76 14.92
N VAL A 80 11.99 23.58 15.11
CA VAL A 80 13.13 23.34 15.99
C VAL A 80 14.34 23.06 15.12
N HIS A 81 15.34 23.92 15.20
CA HIS A 81 16.66 23.69 14.61
C HIS A 81 17.52 22.96 15.63
N TRP A 82 18.24 21.91 15.22
CA TRP A 82 19.06 21.12 16.12
C TRP A 82 20.36 20.69 15.47
N SER A 83 21.37 20.45 16.29
CA SER A 83 22.68 19.98 15.86
C SER A 83 23.28 19.04 16.89
N VAL A 84 24.23 18.22 16.48
CA VAL A 84 24.92 17.27 17.36
C VAL A 84 26.43 17.46 17.28
N GLU A 85 27.07 17.49 18.44
CA GLU A 85 28.51 17.42 18.63
C GLU A 85 28.85 16.00 19.10
N ILE A 86 29.87 15.37 18.52
CA ILE A 86 30.35 14.05 18.98
C ILE A 86 31.83 14.10 19.35
N THR A 87 32.23 13.23 20.27
CA THR A 87 33.63 12.89 20.53
C THR A 87 33.81 11.38 20.34
N ASP A 88 34.80 10.98 19.54
CA ASP A 88 35.11 9.57 19.32
C ASP A 88 36.13 9.00 20.34
N VAL A 89 36.37 7.69 20.28
CA VAL A 89 37.33 6.99 21.16
C VAL A 89 38.78 7.46 21.03
N ALA A 90 39.14 8.14 19.93
CA ALA A 90 40.46 8.74 19.72
C ALA A 90 40.53 10.20 20.22
N GLY A 91 39.46 10.72 20.84
CA GLY A 91 39.35 12.08 21.34
C GLY A 91 39.12 13.13 20.25
N ARG A 92 38.81 12.72 19.01
CA ARG A 92 38.49 13.62 17.90
C ARG A 92 37.05 14.09 18.04
N ARG A 93 36.81 15.34 17.67
CA ARG A 93 35.49 15.97 17.72
C ARG A 93 34.97 16.28 16.33
N ALA A 94 33.67 16.16 16.16
CA ALA A 94 32.96 16.60 14.97
C ALA A 94 31.61 17.22 15.37
N GLN A 95 31.21 18.25 14.65
CA GLN A 95 29.96 18.97 14.83
C GLN A 95 29.17 18.85 13.53
N SER A 96 27.88 18.54 13.61
CA SER A 96 27.00 18.55 12.45
C SER A 96 26.65 19.98 12.04
N GLU A 97 26.29 20.15 10.76
CA GLU A 97 25.42 21.26 10.38
C GLU A 97 24.07 21.16 11.13
N ALA A 98 23.39 22.29 11.32
CA ALA A 98 22.07 22.28 11.95
C ALA A 98 21.02 21.70 10.99
N ALA A 99 20.28 20.69 11.44
CA ALA A 99 19.07 20.19 10.81
C ALA A 99 17.84 20.82 11.48
N TRP A 100 16.65 20.47 11.02
CA TRP A 100 15.41 20.95 11.63
C TRP A 100 14.30 19.91 11.53
N PHE A 101 13.30 20.07 12.40
CA PHE A 101 11.97 19.50 12.22
C PHE A 101 10.94 20.56 12.59
N GLU A 102 9.72 20.43 12.08
CA GLU A 102 8.64 21.38 12.33
C GLU A 102 7.36 20.65 12.71
N THR A 103 6.69 21.10 13.77
CA THR A 103 5.39 20.56 14.17
C THR A 103 4.27 21.05 13.26
N GLY A 104 3.23 20.22 13.11
CA GLY A 104 2.00 20.58 12.40
C GLY A 104 1.06 21.43 13.26
N LEU A 105 -0.23 21.35 12.95
CA LEU A 105 -1.31 21.79 13.84
C LEU A 105 -1.60 20.65 14.83
N LEU A 106 -1.47 20.92 16.14
CA LEU A 106 -1.70 19.91 17.18
C LEU A 106 -3.19 19.81 17.56
N ASP A 107 -3.93 20.93 17.62
CA ASP A 107 -5.39 21.00 17.83
C ASP A 107 -5.97 22.40 17.44
N ASP A 108 -5.33 23.10 16.48
CA ASP A 108 -5.53 24.56 16.27
C ASP A 108 -6.32 24.95 15.00
N TRP A 109 -7.10 24.02 14.43
CA TRP A 109 -7.92 24.31 13.25
C TRP A 109 -9.07 25.28 13.55
N GLN A 110 -9.33 26.19 12.63
CA GLN A 110 -10.39 27.20 12.65
C GLN A 110 -11.12 27.35 11.31
N GLY A 111 -10.68 26.66 10.25
CA GLY A 111 -11.38 26.57 8.98
C GLY A 111 -12.63 25.72 9.04
N ASP A 112 -13.58 26.00 8.16
CA ASP A 112 -14.76 25.19 7.96
C ASP A 112 -14.47 24.05 6.98
N TRP A 113 -15.01 22.87 7.26
CA TRP A 113 -15.16 21.86 6.23
C TRP A 113 -16.17 22.34 5.20
N ILE A 114 -15.81 22.38 3.92
CA ILE A 114 -16.71 22.79 2.84
C ILE A 114 -17.05 21.59 1.95
N GLU A 115 -18.33 21.43 1.62
CA GLU A 115 -18.82 20.37 0.73
C GLU A 115 -18.29 20.59 -0.70
N ALA A 116 -17.73 19.54 -1.29
CA ALA A 116 -17.23 19.51 -2.66
C ALA A 116 -18.14 18.65 -3.55
N GLU A 117 -19.34 19.16 -3.82
CA GLU A 117 -20.31 18.55 -4.73
C GLU A 117 -21.05 19.64 -5.52
N ASP A 118 -21.56 19.30 -6.70
CA ASP A 118 -22.39 20.21 -7.49
C ASP A 118 -23.87 20.18 -7.04
N ALA A 119 -24.68 21.08 -7.61
CA ALA A 119 -26.09 21.17 -7.25
C ALA A 119 -26.92 19.92 -7.65
N LEU A 120 -26.50 19.18 -8.70
CA LEU A 120 -27.19 17.99 -9.16
C LEU A 120 -26.98 16.85 -8.17
N ALA A 121 -25.72 16.52 -7.87
CA ALA A 121 -25.31 15.48 -6.94
C ALA A 121 -25.88 15.71 -5.54
N ARG A 122 -25.81 16.95 -5.05
CA ARG A 122 -26.42 17.38 -3.79
C ARG A 122 -27.92 17.10 -3.73
N ALA A 123 -28.63 17.40 -4.81
CA ALA A 123 -30.07 17.18 -4.88
C ALA A 123 -30.42 15.68 -5.01
N ASP A 124 -29.56 14.86 -5.63
CA ASP A 124 -29.71 13.40 -5.63
C ASP A 124 -29.41 12.79 -4.26
N ARG A 125 -28.46 13.33 -3.51
CA ARG A 125 -28.20 12.95 -2.11
C ARG A 125 -29.40 13.27 -1.21
N ALA A 126 -29.96 14.47 -1.38
CA ALA A 126 -31.04 14.98 -0.53
C ALA A 126 -32.36 14.20 -0.63
N VAL A 127 -32.58 13.42 -1.71
CA VAL A 127 -33.80 12.60 -1.84
C VAL A 127 -33.75 11.29 -1.05
N GLY A 128 -32.60 10.95 -0.44
CA GLY A 128 -32.50 9.86 0.54
C GLY A 128 -32.74 8.48 -0.07
N MET A 129 -32.01 8.14 -1.12
CA MET A 129 -32.01 6.80 -1.71
C MET A 129 -31.54 5.76 -0.69
N ALA A 130 -32.20 4.61 -0.64
CA ALA A 130 -31.82 3.49 0.21
C ALA A 130 -31.69 2.20 -0.59
N TRP A 131 -30.82 1.31 -0.13
CA TRP A 131 -30.81 -0.09 -0.55
C TRP A 131 -32.08 -0.78 -0.05
N VAL A 132 -32.82 -1.41 -0.96
CA VAL A 132 -34.06 -2.12 -0.65
C VAL A 132 -33.99 -3.60 -1.03
N TRP A 133 -34.81 -4.43 -0.41
CA TRP A 133 -34.92 -5.85 -0.68
C TRP A 133 -36.33 -6.39 -0.40
N SER A 134 -36.53 -7.71 -0.51
CA SER A 134 -37.69 -8.42 0.02
C SER A 134 -37.56 -8.70 1.52
N GLU A 135 -38.62 -9.24 2.14
CA GLU A 135 -38.65 -9.55 3.58
C GLU A 135 -37.56 -10.54 4.03
N THR A 136 -37.15 -11.46 3.15
CA THR A 136 -36.13 -12.47 3.46
C THR A 136 -34.79 -12.03 2.88
N ALA A 137 -33.88 -11.57 3.73
CA ALA A 137 -32.56 -11.07 3.30
C ALA A 137 -31.77 -12.13 2.51
N LEU A 138 -31.64 -13.34 3.05
CA LEU A 138 -30.93 -14.46 2.42
C LEU A 138 -31.93 -15.39 1.69
N ASP A 139 -32.36 -14.97 0.50
CA ASP A 139 -33.22 -15.76 -0.37
C ASP A 139 -32.56 -15.89 -1.76
N PRO A 140 -32.18 -17.10 -2.20
CA PRO A 140 -31.41 -17.31 -3.43
C PRO A 140 -32.26 -17.19 -4.70
N ARG A 141 -33.58 -17.03 -4.58
CA ARG A 141 -34.47 -16.90 -5.73
C ARG A 141 -34.26 -15.54 -6.43
N PRO A 142 -34.45 -15.44 -7.75
CA PRO A 142 -34.48 -14.16 -8.42
C PRO A 142 -35.59 -13.27 -7.90
N HIS A 143 -35.25 -12.05 -7.50
CA HIS A 143 -36.19 -11.04 -7.01
C HIS A 143 -36.54 -10.06 -8.12
N GLY A 144 -37.81 -10.04 -8.51
CA GLY A 144 -38.34 -9.04 -9.44
C GLY A 144 -38.76 -7.78 -8.69
N PHE A 145 -38.07 -6.67 -8.95
CA PHE A 145 -38.43 -5.33 -8.48
C PHE A 145 -39.19 -4.59 -9.58
N ARG A 146 -40.41 -4.11 -9.29
CA ARG A 146 -41.26 -3.38 -10.25
C ARG A 146 -41.66 -2.01 -9.71
N LEU A 147 -41.53 -1.00 -10.55
CA LEU A 147 -42.03 0.36 -10.35
C LEU A 147 -42.97 0.74 -11.49
N ASP A 148 -44.24 0.96 -11.15
CA ASP A 148 -45.24 1.51 -12.06
C ASP A 148 -45.38 3.02 -11.81
N LEU A 149 -45.30 3.81 -12.88
CA LEU A 149 -45.35 5.27 -12.80
C LEU A 149 -46.10 5.89 -13.99
N THR A 150 -46.44 7.17 -13.86
CA THR A 150 -46.99 7.97 -14.96
C THR A 150 -45.99 9.07 -15.31
N ILE A 151 -45.46 9.02 -16.52
CA ILE A 151 -44.51 9.99 -17.05
C ILE A 151 -45.28 11.26 -17.45
N PRO A 152 -44.84 12.45 -17.00
CA PRO A 152 -45.55 13.68 -17.27
C PRO A 152 -45.41 14.12 -18.73
N ASP A 153 -46.41 14.84 -19.24
CA ASP A 153 -46.47 15.32 -20.63
C ASP A 153 -45.36 16.33 -21.00
N ASP A 154 -44.78 16.99 -20.01
CA ASP A 154 -43.70 17.98 -20.15
C ASP A 154 -42.30 17.39 -19.93
N ILE A 155 -42.15 16.06 -20.04
CA ILE A 155 -40.84 15.38 -20.00
C ILE A 155 -40.00 15.78 -21.21
N GLU A 156 -38.76 16.17 -20.96
CA GLU A 156 -37.74 16.43 -21.99
C GLU A 156 -36.79 15.24 -22.13
N ARG A 157 -36.39 14.63 -21.01
CA ARG A 157 -35.52 13.46 -20.95
C ARG A 157 -35.69 12.71 -19.63
N ALA A 158 -35.45 11.41 -19.64
CA ALA A 158 -35.30 10.62 -18.43
C ALA A 158 -33.89 10.00 -18.35
N GLU A 159 -33.40 9.85 -17.12
CA GLU A 159 -32.24 9.02 -16.80
C GLU A 159 -32.68 7.95 -15.82
N ILE A 160 -32.30 6.70 -16.08
CA ILE A 160 -32.60 5.57 -15.21
C ILE A 160 -31.27 4.97 -14.81
N TRP A 161 -31.07 4.81 -13.51
CA TRP A 161 -29.88 4.24 -12.91
C TRP A 161 -30.27 3.16 -11.94
N VAL A 162 -29.61 2.01 -12.00
CA VAL A 162 -29.92 0.85 -11.14
C VAL A 162 -28.66 0.18 -10.63
N ALA A 163 -28.77 -0.46 -9.47
CA ALA A 163 -27.79 -1.40 -8.97
C ALA A 163 -28.47 -2.55 -8.22
N GLY A 164 -27.97 -3.76 -8.45
CA GLY A 164 -28.20 -4.90 -7.56
C GLY A 164 -26.96 -5.13 -6.69
N LYS A 165 -27.14 -5.88 -5.61
CA LYS A 165 -26.06 -6.59 -4.90
C LYS A 165 -26.00 -8.01 -5.43
N ASP A 166 -24.79 -8.50 -5.64
CA ASP A 166 -24.43 -9.82 -6.19
C ASP A 166 -24.80 -10.00 -7.67
N HIS A 167 -26.03 -10.30 -8.10
CA HIS A 167 -26.28 -10.55 -9.54
C HIS A 167 -27.46 -9.77 -10.10
N LEU A 168 -27.19 -8.82 -11.00
CA LEU A 168 -28.21 -8.11 -11.78
C LEU A 168 -28.56 -8.89 -13.05
N ARG A 169 -29.75 -9.51 -13.08
CA ARG A 169 -30.18 -10.45 -14.14
C ARG A 169 -30.90 -9.79 -15.32
N GLY A 170 -31.36 -8.56 -15.17
CA GLY A 170 -32.01 -7.86 -16.27
C GLY A 170 -32.73 -6.59 -15.83
N VAL A 171 -32.89 -5.69 -16.78
CA VAL A 171 -33.69 -4.47 -16.66
C VAL A 171 -34.67 -4.41 -17.82
N TRP A 172 -35.93 -4.09 -17.54
CA TRP A 172 -36.96 -3.87 -18.54
C TRP A 172 -37.60 -2.51 -18.34
N VAL A 173 -37.78 -1.77 -19.44
CA VAL A 173 -38.51 -0.51 -19.48
C VAL A 173 -39.64 -0.67 -20.49
N ASP A 174 -40.87 -0.44 -20.03
CA ASP A 174 -42.10 -0.66 -20.79
C ASP A 174 -42.21 -2.07 -21.38
N GLY A 175 -41.74 -3.07 -20.62
CA GLY A 175 -41.70 -4.47 -21.00
C GLY A 175 -40.65 -4.84 -22.05
N GLN A 176 -39.83 -3.88 -22.51
CA GLN A 176 -38.70 -4.14 -23.40
C GLN A 176 -37.42 -4.29 -22.58
N PRO A 177 -36.57 -5.31 -22.86
CA PRO A 177 -35.24 -5.39 -22.28
C PRO A 177 -34.44 -4.12 -22.60
N ALA A 178 -33.87 -3.49 -21.58
CA ALA A 178 -32.95 -2.38 -21.70
C ALA A 178 -31.52 -2.90 -21.46
N SER A 179 -30.50 -2.22 -21.99
CA SER A 179 -29.09 -2.56 -21.75
C SER A 179 -28.48 -1.63 -20.71
N LEU A 180 -27.46 -2.10 -19.99
CA LEU A 180 -26.61 -1.23 -19.17
C LEU A 180 -25.48 -0.67 -20.02
N VAL A 181 -25.09 0.57 -19.76
CA VAL A 181 -23.90 1.17 -20.38
C VAL A 181 -22.64 0.79 -19.58
N GLN A 182 -22.38 -0.52 -19.46
CA GLN A 182 -21.20 -1.08 -18.81
C GLN A 182 -20.67 -2.31 -19.59
N PRO A 183 -19.38 -2.66 -19.47
CA PRO A 183 -18.78 -3.76 -20.24
C PRO A 183 -19.26 -5.16 -19.81
N TRP A 184 -19.88 -5.29 -18.64
CA TRP A 184 -20.39 -6.56 -18.11
C TRP A 184 -21.88 -6.72 -18.46
N GLY A 185 -22.22 -7.79 -19.18
CA GLY A 185 -23.60 -8.14 -19.50
C GLY A 185 -24.34 -8.80 -18.33
N TYR A 186 -25.66 -8.95 -18.46
CA TYR A 186 -26.53 -9.58 -17.44
C TYR A 186 -26.15 -11.03 -17.07
N ASP A 187 -25.47 -11.72 -17.98
CA ASP A 187 -24.97 -13.09 -17.78
C ASP A 187 -23.55 -13.14 -17.20
N SER A 188 -23.00 -12.00 -16.73
CA SER A 188 -21.67 -11.96 -16.11
C SER A 188 -21.65 -12.84 -14.86
N PRO A 189 -20.64 -13.72 -14.72
CA PRO A 189 -20.43 -14.47 -13.47
C PRO A 189 -19.87 -13.58 -12.36
N LEU A 190 -19.38 -12.38 -12.67
CA LEU A 190 -18.90 -11.42 -11.66
C LEU A 190 -20.06 -10.73 -10.97
N PRO A 191 -19.97 -10.49 -9.66
CA PRO A 191 -21.02 -9.81 -8.94
C PRO A 191 -21.16 -8.36 -9.43
N PHE A 192 -22.40 -7.93 -9.66
CA PHE A 192 -22.78 -6.54 -9.84
C PHE A 192 -23.05 -5.96 -8.44
N TRP A 193 -22.25 -5.01 -7.98
CA TRP A 193 -22.45 -4.30 -6.70
C TRP A 193 -21.99 -2.84 -6.80
N GLY A 194 -22.54 -1.99 -5.92
CA GLY A 194 -21.77 -0.87 -5.35
C GLY A 194 -22.02 0.49 -5.93
N SER A 195 -22.11 0.58 -7.25
CA SER A 195 -22.43 1.85 -7.90
C SER A 195 -23.54 1.66 -8.91
N LEU A 196 -24.47 2.61 -8.93
CA LEU A 196 -25.55 2.65 -9.90
C LEU A 196 -24.98 2.74 -11.33
N ALA A 197 -25.43 1.86 -12.21
CA ALA A 197 -25.14 1.93 -13.63
C ALA A 197 -26.30 2.58 -14.41
N PRO A 198 -26.01 3.34 -15.47
CA PRO A 198 -27.04 3.92 -16.30
C PRO A 198 -27.65 2.86 -17.22
N VAL A 199 -28.97 2.94 -17.37
CA VAL A 199 -29.78 2.09 -18.24
C VAL A 199 -30.03 2.84 -19.55
N ASP A 200 -29.70 2.22 -20.67
CA ASP A 200 -30.01 2.73 -22.01
C ASP A 200 -31.47 2.47 -22.36
N ALA A 201 -32.33 3.43 -21.99
CA ALA A 201 -33.75 3.40 -22.26
C ALA A 201 -34.34 4.81 -22.37
N THR A 202 -35.52 4.91 -22.99
CA THR A 202 -36.27 6.17 -23.11
C THR A 202 -37.66 6.01 -22.50
N LEU A 203 -38.12 7.04 -21.78
CA LEU A 203 -39.48 7.11 -21.24
C LEU A 203 -40.30 8.12 -22.03
N ARG A 204 -41.56 7.77 -22.31
CA ARG A 204 -42.51 8.62 -23.04
C ARG A 204 -43.66 9.05 -22.12
N PRO A 205 -44.32 10.20 -22.38
CA PRO A 205 -45.51 10.61 -21.65
C PRO A 205 -46.56 9.50 -21.54
N GLY A 206 -47.17 9.36 -20.36
CA GLY A 206 -48.18 8.34 -20.07
C GLY A 206 -47.71 7.24 -19.10
N PRO A 207 -48.48 6.15 -18.97
CA PRO A 207 -48.12 5.02 -18.12
C PRO A 207 -46.79 4.37 -18.55
N ALA A 208 -45.93 4.07 -17.59
CA ALA A 208 -44.66 3.40 -17.82
C ALA A 208 -44.36 2.41 -16.69
N SER A 209 -43.56 1.39 -16.99
CA SER A 209 -43.09 0.41 -16.01
C SER A 209 -41.58 0.21 -16.10
N ILE A 210 -40.91 0.21 -14.94
CA ILE A 210 -39.48 -0.12 -14.82
C ILE A 210 -39.39 -1.38 -13.95
N CYS A 211 -38.71 -2.39 -14.47
CA CYS A 211 -38.62 -3.72 -13.86
C CYS A 211 -37.16 -4.16 -13.80
N VAL A 212 -36.71 -4.68 -12.66
CA VAL A 212 -35.32 -5.12 -12.44
C VAL A 212 -35.30 -6.48 -11.76
N ALA A 213 -34.51 -7.43 -12.26
CA ALA A 213 -34.33 -8.74 -11.63
C ALA A 213 -32.95 -8.82 -10.96
N VAL A 214 -32.90 -9.20 -9.67
CA VAL A 214 -31.67 -9.32 -8.89
C VAL A 214 -31.63 -10.64 -8.12
N ASP A 215 -30.50 -11.33 -8.13
CA ASP A 215 -30.25 -12.50 -7.27
C ASP A 215 -29.20 -12.14 -6.22
N ALA A 216 -29.32 -12.71 -5.02
CA ALA A 216 -28.34 -12.57 -3.95
C ALA A 216 -27.53 -13.86 -3.77
N ASP A 217 -26.24 -13.71 -3.50
CA ASP A 217 -25.40 -14.82 -3.07
C ASP A 217 -25.78 -15.24 -1.66
N THR A 218 -26.02 -16.54 -1.50
CA THR A 218 -26.35 -17.15 -0.20
C THR A 218 -25.23 -18.07 0.30
N THR A 219 -24.14 -18.18 -0.47
CA THR A 219 -22.90 -18.89 -0.11
C THR A 219 -21.72 -18.17 -0.73
N GLY A 220 -20.59 -18.06 -0.05
CA GLY A 220 -19.40 -17.40 -0.58
C GLY A 220 -18.14 -17.72 0.22
N PHE A 221 -17.00 -17.29 -0.30
CA PHE A 221 -15.70 -17.38 0.38
C PHE A 221 -15.67 -16.51 1.66
N PHE A 222 -16.30 -15.33 1.59
CA PHE A 222 -16.59 -14.50 2.75
C PHE A 222 -18.00 -14.74 3.28
N PRO A 223 -18.30 -14.39 4.55
CA PRO A 223 -19.66 -14.38 5.08
C PRO A 223 -20.62 -13.56 4.20
N VAL A 224 -21.80 -14.12 3.90
CA VAL A 224 -22.89 -13.48 3.14
C VAL A 224 -23.95 -12.89 4.07
N ASP A 225 -24.63 -11.83 3.63
CA ASP A 225 -25.53 -11.00 4.47
C ASP A 225 -26.88 -10.64 3.82
N GLY A 226 -27.23 -11.20 2.65
CA GLY A 226 -28.55 -11.06 2.02
C GLY A 226 -28.58 -10.10 0.83
N GLY A 227 -29.67 -9.95 0.08
CA GLY A 227 -29.69 -9.15 -1.15
C GLY A 227 -29.94 -7.65 -0.96
N ALA A 228 -29.63 -6.86 -2.00
CA ALA A 228 -29.93 -5.44 -2.05
C ALA A 228 -30.20 -4.95 -3.50
N PHE A 229 -31.04 -3.94 -3.63
CA PHE A 229 -31.35 -3.24 -4.88
C PHE A 229 -31.45 -1.73 -4.63
N ALA A 230 -30.89 -0.92 -5.51
CA ALA A 230 -31.00 0.53 -5.48
C ALA A 230 -31.34 1.09 -6.87
N SER A 231 -32.02 2.23 -6.90
CA SER A 231 -32.32 2.93 -8.15
C SER A 231 -32.39 4.44 -7.98
N LEU A 232 -32.01 5.18 -9.01
CA LEU A 232 -32.23 6.61 -9.15
C LEU A 232 -32.78 6.90 -10.55
N ILE A 233 -33.95 7.52 -10.61
CA ILE A 233 -34.60 7.95 -11.84
C ILE A 233 -34.71 9.47 -11.80
N ARG A 234 -34.13 10.15 -12.79
CA ARG A 234 -34.25 11.59 -12.98
C ARG A 234 -35.17 11.87 -14.16
N LEU A 235 -36.24 12.61 -13.94
CA LEU A 235 -37.15 13.09 -14.97
C LEU A 235 -36.88 14.58 -15.21
N HIS A 236 -36.16 14.88 -16.29
CA HIS A 236 -35.89 16.26 -16.73
C HIS A 236 -37.13 16.80 -17.43
N ARG A 237 -37.70 17.87 -16.88
CA ARG A 237 -38.95 18.49 -17.32
C ARG A 237 -38.71 19.91 -17.80
N ALA A 238 -39.68 20.43 -18.54
CA ALA A 238 -39.67 21.80 -19.04
C ALA A 238 -39.31 22.83 -17.95
N GLY A 239 -38.47 23.80 -18.33
CA GLY A 239 -38.03 24.87 -17.42
C GLY A 239 -36.91 24.47 -16.45
N GLY A 240 -36.22 23.35 -16.69
CA GLY A 240 -35.06 22.93 -15.89
C GLY A 240 -35.40 22.21 -14.58
N ARG A 241 -36.68 21.85 -14.38
CA ARG A 241 -37.10 21.06 -13.22
C ARG A 241 -36.66 19.61 -13.38
N ILE A 242 -36.16 19.00 -12.31
CA ILE A 242 -35.79 17.58 -12.29
C ILE A 242 -36.58 16.90 -11.16
N ASP A 243 -37.55 16.06 -11.51
CA ASP A 243 -38.22 15.18 -10.56
C ASP A 243 -37.37 13.92 -10.34
N ARG A 244 -37.29 13.45 -9.09
CA ARG A 244 -36.45 12.30 -8.70
C ARG A 244 -37.30 11.21 -8.09
N ILE A 245 -37.07 9.98 -8.54
CA ILE A 245 -37.68 8.78 -7.98
C ILE A 245 -36.54 7.83 -7.61
N VAL A 246 -36.55 7.31 -6.38
CA VAL A 246 -35.48 6.45 -5.87
C VAL A 246 -36.03 5.11 -5.41
N SER A 247 -35.14 4.14 -5.17
CA SER A 247 -35.49 2.91 -4.46
C SER A 247 -36.09 3.23 -3.09
N GLY A 248 -37.16 2.52 -2.74
CA GLY A 248 -37.96 2.78 -1.55
C GLY A 248 -39.33 2.10 -1.63
N PRO A 249 -40.28 2.47 -0.75
CA PRO A 249 -41.59 1.82 -0.68
C PRO A 249 -42.44 1.94 -1.95
N ALA A 250 -42.10 2.81 -2.90
CA ALA A 250 -42.79 2.87 -4.20
C ALA A 250 -42.53 1.61 -5.06
N TRP A 251 -41.42 0.92 -4.83
CA TRP A 251 -41.08 -0.32 -5.51
C TRP A 251 -41.82 -1.50 -4.91
N ARG A 252 -42.30 -2.40 -5.76
CA ARG A 252 -42.89 -3.69 -5.43
C ARG A 252 -41.85 -4.78 -5.66
N VAL A 253 -41.86 -5.84 -4.86
CA VAL A 253 -40.90 -6.95 -4.99
C VAL A 253 -41.59 -8.31 -4.85
N LEU A 254 -41.24 -9.25 -5.72
CA LEU A 254 -41.64 -10.65 -5.60
C LEU A 254 -40.46 -11.59 -5.94
N PRO A 255 -40.13 -12.56 -5.08
CA PRO A 255 -39.25 -13.67 -5.44
C PRO A 255 -39.92 -14.59 -6.46
N ASP A 256 -39.18 -15.05 -7.47
CA ASP A 256 -39.68 -15.84 -8.61
C ASP A 256 -40.87 -15.16 -9.33
N PRO A 257 -40.68 -13.96 -9.92
CA PRO A 257 -41.75 -13.26 -10.60
C PRO A 257 -42.28 -14.07 -11.81
N PRO A 258 -43.58 -14.02 -12.13
CA PRO A 258 -44.17 -14.71 -13.29
C PRO A 258 -43.61 -14.16 -14.60
N ALA A 259 -43.54 -14.97 -15.67
CA ALA A 259 -42.80 -14.61 -16.88
C ALA A 259 -43.20 -13.28 -17.57
N ASP A 260 -44.46 -12.83 -17.44
CA ASP A 260 -44.98 -11.60 -18.05
C ASP A 260 -44.95 -10.37 -17.12
N TRP A 261 -44.34 -10.49 -15.93
CA TRP A 261 -44.30 -9.46 -14.88
C TRP A 261 -43.75 -8.11 -15.31
N HIS A 262 -42.97 -8.05 -16.40
CA HIS A 262 -42.36 -6.83 -16.93
C HIS A 262 -43.27 -6.05 -17.89
N ALA A 263 -44.40 -6.62 -18.32
CA ALA A 263 -45.31 -5.95 -19.25
C ALA A 263 -45.96 -4.71 -18.61
N VAL A 264 -46.14 -3.62 -19.37
CA VAL A 264 -46.75 -2.36 -18.87
C VAL A 264 -48.15 -2.57 -18.27
N ALA A 265 -48.92 -3.51 -18.81
CA ALA A 265 -50.28 -3.80 -18.35
C ALA A 265 -50.35 -4.80 -17.18
N PHE A 266 -49.21 -5.32 -16.71
CA PHE A 266 -49.17 -6.25 -15.59
C PHE A 266 -49.52 -5.53 -14.28
N ASP A 267 -50.42 -6.11 -13.50
CA ASP A 267 -50.85 -5.60 -12.19
C ASP A 267 -50.06 -6.27 -11.07
N ALA A 268 -49.14 -5.53 -10.45
CA ALA A 268 -48.36 -5.95 -9.29
C ALA A 268 -48.92 -5.41 -7.96
N GLY A 269 -50.20 -5.00 -7.93
CA GLY A 269 -50.82 -4.39 -6.76
C GLY A 269 -50.84 -5.27 -5.50
N ASP A 270 -50.77 -6.60 -5.67
CA ASP A 270 -50.71 -7.58 -4.58
C ASP A 270 -49.28 -7.93 -4.14
N TRP A 271 -48.24 -7.48 -4.86
CA TRP A 271 -46.86 -7.70 -4.47
C TRP A 271 -46.53 -6.90 -3.21
N PRO A 272 -45.72 -7.44 -2.29
CA PRO A 272 -45.17 -6.66 -1.18
C PRO A 272 -44.40 -5.42 -1.67
N HIS A 273 -44.38 -4.38 -0.84
CA HIS A 273 -43.48 -3.26 -1.04
C HIS A 273 -42.05 -3.67 -0.70
N ALA A 274 -41.08 -3.17 -1.45
CA ALA A 274 -39.68 -3.34 -1.09
C ALA A 274 -39.40 -2.62 0.24
N ILE A 275 -38.63 -3.27 1.11
CA ILE A 275 -38.24 -2.76 2.43
C ILE A 275 -36.75 -2.45 2.44
N SER A 276 -36.24 -1.78 3.48
CA SER A 276 -34.79 -1.59 3.64
C SER A 276 -34.06 -2.94 3.59
N SER A 277 -32.98 -3.02 2.82
CA SER A 277 -32.15 -4.22 2.79
C SER A 277 -31.58 -4.49 4.19
N GLY A 278 -31.52 -5.78 4.56
CA GLY A 278 -30.85 -6.25 5.78
C GLY A 278 -29.38 -6.61 5.58
N SER A 279 -28.83 -6.42 4.37
CA SER A 279 -27.41 -6.68 4.08
C SER A 279 -26.49 -5.59 4.67
N ASN A 280 -25.18 -5.84 4.71
CA ASN A 280 -24.20 -4.82 5.09
C ASN A 280 -23.84 -3.88 3.93
N ALA A 281 -24.76 -3.66 2.98
CA ALA A 281 -24.63 -2.60 1.98
C ALA A 281 -24.77 -1.22 2.65
N GLN A 282 -23.67 -0.71 3.19
CA GLN A 282 -23.59 0.61 3.83
C GLN A 282 -23.15 1.72 2.86
N ASN A 283 -22.73 1.33 1.66
CA ASN A 283 -22.22 2.24 0.66
C ASN A 283 -23.30 3.18 0.08
N ASP A 284 -22.87 4.36 -0.36
CA ASP A 284 -23.71 5.27 -1.14
C ASP A 284 -23.69 4.82 -2.62
N PRO A 285 -24.81 4.38 -3.22
CA PRO A 285 -24.75 3.80 -4.55
C PRO A 285 -24.76 4.84 -5.69
N ARG A 286 -24.79 6.14 -5.39
CA ARG A 286 -24.81 7.18 -6.44
C ARG A 286 -23.59 7.06 -7.37
N PRO A 287 -23.73 7.38 -8.67
CA PRO A 287 -22.60 7.31 -9.60
C PRO A 287 -21.50 8.32 -9.26
N ALA A 288 -20.33 8.15 -9.88
CA ALA A 288 -19.24 9.11 -9.77
C ALA A 288 -19.65 10.53 -10.12
N GLU A 289 -19.09 11.48 -9.37
CA GLU A 289 -19.40 12.90 -9.45
C GLU A 289 -18.19 13.66 -10.05
N PRO A 290 -18.39 14.77 -10.77
CA PRO A 290 -17.27 15.59 -11.25
C PRO A 290 -16.44 16.10 -10.08
N ALA A 291 -15.13 16.28 -10.29
CA ALA A 291 -14.32 16.99 -9.31
C ALA A 291 -14.71 18.47 -9.31
N MET A 292 -14.53 19.14 -8.18
CA MET A 292 -14.94 20.52 -7.95
C MET A 292 -13.72 21.45 -7.87
N LEU A 293 -13.83 22.63 -8.46
CA LEU A 293 -12.88 23.74 -8.27
C LEU A 293 -13.41 24.64 -7.15
N LEU A 294 -12.60 24.91 -6.13
CA LEU A 294 -12.90 25.83 -5.04
C LEU A 294 -11.82 26.89 -4.98
N ARG A 295 -12.19 28.17 -4.93
CA ARG A 295 -11.21 29.28 -4.92
C ARG A 295 -11.55 30.37 -3.92
N HIS A 296 -10.51 31.09 -3.52
CA HIS A 296 -10.63 32.32 -2.74
C HIS A 296 -9.50 33.32 -3.10
N ASP A 297 -9.89 34.58 -3.31
CA ASP A 297 -8.95 35.69 -3.51
C ASP A 297 -8.66 36.37 -2.16
N PHE A 298 -7.41 36.70 -1.89
CA PHE A 298 -6.98 37.32 -0.64
C PHE A 298 -5.84 38.32 -0.87
N ALA A 299 -5.69 39.29 0.03
CA ALA A 299 -4.62 40.28 -0.03
C ALA A 299 -3.57 39.99 1.05
N VAL A 300 -2.29 40.17 0.70
CA VAL A 300 -1.14 39.90 1.56
C VAL A 300 -0.27 41.14 1.69
N ARG A 301 0.30 41.36 2.87
CA ARG A 301 1.14 42.53 3.18
C ARG A 301 2.60 42.29 2.76
N ASP A 302 3.40 43.34 2.70
CA ASP A 302 4.85 43.20 2.56
C ASP A 302 5.49 42.55 3.80
N GLY A 303 6.68 41.98 3.65
CA GLY A 303 7.48 41.47 4.77
C GLY A 303 7.17 40.04 5.19
N ILE A 304 6.68 39.19 4.28
CA ILE A 304 6.47 37.75 4.51
C ILE A 304 7.79 37.09 4.90
N THR A 305 7.79 36.35 6.01
CA THR A 305 8.95 35.55 6.46
C THR A 305 8.71 34.06 6.32
N ARG A 306 7.46 33.61 6.43
CA ARG A 306 7.07 32.21 6.35
C ARG A 306 5.61 32.08 5.90
N ALA A 307 5.30 31.11 5.05
CA ALA A 307 3.91 30.69 4.80
C ALA A 307 3.77 29.17 4.77
N ARG A 308 2.71 28.65 5.38
CA ARG A 308 2.40 27.22 5.47
C ARG A 308 0.96 26.97 5.04
N LEU A 309 0.76 25.99 4.17
CA LEU A 309 -0.56 25.45 3.88
C LEU A 309 -0.74 24.13 4.64
N TYR A 310 -1.79 24.06 5.45
CA TYR A 310 -2.32 22.83 6.03
C TYR A 310 -3.58 22.47 5.28
N ALA A 311 -3.67 21.28 4.70
CA ALA A 311 -4.84 20.90 3.92
C ALA A 311 -5.14 19.40 4.01
N THR A 312 -6.42 19.07 3.92
CA THR A 312 -6.95 17.70 3.92
C THR A 312 -8.28 17.64 3.16
N ALA A 313 -8.71 16.44 2.78
CA ALA A 313 -10.00 16.19 2.20
C ALA A 313 -10.56 14.84 2.65
N LEU A 314 -11.87 14.77 2.86
CA LEU A 314 -12.64 13.54 2.70
C LEU A 314 -12.92 13.41 1.20
N GLY A 315 -11.95 12.84 0.50
CA GLY A 315 -11.86 12.83 -0.96
C GLY A 315 -10.40 12.76 -1.39
N GLY A 316 -10.08 13.38 -2.53
CA GLY A 316 -8.71 13.77 -2.89
C GLY A 316 -8.67 15.25 -3.23
N TYR A 317 -7.54 15.92 -3.01
CA TYR A 317 -7.37 17.33 -3.39
C TYR A 317 -6.05 17.64 -4.09
N ILE A 318 -6.07 18.69 -4.91
CA ILE A 318 -4.91 19.36 -5.47
C ILE A 318 -5.01 20.83 -5.09
N ALA A 319 -4.00 21.38 -4.44
CA ALA A 319 -3.95 22.79 -4.08
C ALA A 319 -3.01 23.58 -5.00
N THR A 320 -3.43 24.80 -5.36
CA THR A 320 -2.63 25.77 -6.11
C THR A 320 -2.66 27.13 -5.41
N ILE A 321 -1.56 27.87 -5.52
CA ILE A 321 -1.48 29.28 -5.12
C ILE A 321 -0.91 30.06 -6.30
N ASN A 322 -1.61 31.11 -6.72
CA ASN A 322 -1.21 31.98 -7.84
C ASN A 322 -0.90 31.22 -9.14
N GLY A 323 -1.70 30.19 -9.42
CA GLY A 323 -1.57 29.33 -10.61
C GLY A 323 -0.40 28.34 -10.57
N GLN A 324 0.19 28.08 -9.40
CA GLN A 324 1.25 27.08 -9.21
C GLN A 324 0.78 26.02 -8.22
N ARG A 325 1.01 24.72 -8.52
CA ARG A 325 0.76 23.64 -7.56
C ARG A 325 1.63 23.82 -6.32
N VAL A 326 1.04 23.62 -5.15
CA VAL A 326 1.76 23.77 -3.87
C VAL A 326 2.69 22.58 -3.59
N SER A 327 2.38 21.41 -4.15
CA SER A 327 3.11 20.16 -3.94
C SER A 327 3.08 19.31 -5.21
N ASP A 328 4.10 18.47 -5.36
CA ASP A 328 4.19 17.39 -6.34
C ASP A 328 3.58 16.07 -5.85
N ALA A 329 3.18 16.00 -4.57
CA ALA A 329 2.43 14.88 -4.04
C ALA A 329 1.07 14.77 -4.75
N VAL A 330 0.65 13.54 -5.05
CA VAL A 330 -0.61 13.24 -5.73
C VAL A 330 -1.54 12.43 -4.81
N LEU A 331 -2.84 12.46 -5.13
CA LEU A 331 -3.88 11.73 -4.39
C LEU A 331 -3.99 12.10 -2.88
N SER A 332 -3.50 13.26 -2.46
CA SER A 332 -3.61 13.70 -1.06
C SER A 332 -5.09 13.83 -0.59
N PRO A 333 -5.46 13.45 0.67
CA PRO A 333 -4.58 13.12 1.78
C PRO A 333 -4.22 11.63 2.01
N GLU A 334 -4.33 10.77 0.99
CA GLU A 334 -4.14 9.32 1.14
C GLU A 334 -5.26 8.59 1.93
N ILE A 335 -5.44 7.30 1.64
CA ILE A 335 -6.45 6.43 2.27
C ILE A 335 -6.24 6.36 3.79
N SER A 336 -7.29 6.25 4.60
CA SER A 336 -7.21 6.11 6.09
C SER A 336 -8.43 5.40 6.67
N VAL A 337 -8.33 4.93 7.91
CA VAL A 337 -9.49 4.51 8.74
C VAL A 337 -10.23 5.77 9.22
N ALA A 338 -11.09 6.31 8.34
CA ALA A 338 -11.62 7.67 8.45
C ALA A 338 -12.65 7.89 9.58
N ASP A 339 -13.14 6.85 10.24
CA ASP A 339 -13.89 6.92 11.50
C ASP A 339 -12.98 7.02 12.74
N SER A 340 -11.67 6.85 12.57
CA SER A 340 -10.65 7.08 13.59
C SER A 340 -9.88 8.37 13.34
N HIS A 341 -9.35 8.54 12.12
CA HIS A 341 -8.51 9.68 11.76
C HIS A 341 -8.51 9.96 10.26
N VAL A 342 -8.20 11.20 9.90
CA VAL A 342 -7.96 11.65 8.52
C VAL A 342 -6.62 12.35 8.47
N TYR A 343 -5.82 12.07 7.44
CA TYR A 343 -4.52 12.71 7.29
C TYR A 343 -4.62 14.14 6.75
N TYR A 344 -3.66 15.00 7.09
CA TYR A 344 -3.47 16.30 6.46
C TYR A 344 -2.00 16.53 6.07
N GLN A 345 -1.77 17.29 5.01
CA GLN A 345 -0.43 17.70 4.57
C GLN A 345 -0.06 19.03 5.20
N THR A 346 1.23 19.19 5.53
CA THR A 346 1.84 20.50 5.79
C THR A 346 2.83 20.82 4.66
N VAL A 347 2.63 21.96 3.99
CA VAL A 347 3.46 22.35 2.84
C VAL A 347 4.03 23.76 3.06
N ASP A 348 5.33 23.92 2.80
CA ASP A 348 5.96 25.25 2.74
C ASP A 348 5.59 25.94 1.43
N VAL A 349 4.81 27.02 1.54
CA VAL A 349 4.33 27.81 0.39
C VAL A 349 4.86 29.23 0.42
N THR A 350 5.91 29.49 1.19
CA THR A 350 6.49 30.83 1.39
C THR A 350 6.83 31.51 0.06
N ALA A 351 7.37 30.75 -0.90
CA ALA A 351 7.75 31.27 -2.21
C ALA A 351 6.58 31.48 -3.19
N LEU A 352 5.38 30.95 -2.88
CA LEU A 352 4.22 31.02 -3.76
C LEU A 352 3.31 32.22 -3.43
N VAL A 353 3.42 32.75 -2.23
CA VAL A 353 2.66 33.92 -1.77
C VAL A 353 3.47 35.19 -2.02
N ALA A 354 2.82 36.24 -2.54
CA ALA A 354 3.45 37.52 -2.81
C ALA A 354 2.69 38.68 -2.15
N PRO A 355 3.31 39.84 -1.87
CA PRO A 355 2.58 41.03 -1.45
C PRO A 355 1.55 41.47 -2.50
N GLY A 356 0.40 41.97 -2.05
CA GLY A 356 -0.74 42.34 -2.90
C GLY A 356 -1.77 41.22 -3.07
N ASP A 357 -2.41 41.18 -4.22
CA ASP A 357 -3.51 40.25 -4.49
C ASP A 357 -3.00 38.84 -4.83
N ASN A 358 -3.57 37.85 -4.17
CA ASN A 358 -3.25 36.43 -4.33
C ASN A 358 -4.55 35.63 -4.52
N ALA A 359 -4.42 34.42 -5.04
CA ALA A 359 -5.49 33.44 -5.07
C ALA A 359 -5.00 32.08 -4.60
N ILE A 360 -5.87 31.37 -3.87
CA ILE A 360 -5.72 29.95 -3.54
C ILE A 360 -6.82 29.18 -4.27
N GLY A 361 -6.44 28.06 -4.90
CA GLY A 361 -7.33 27.14 -5.59
C GLY A 361 -7.21 25.74 -5.00
N LEU A 362 -8.33 25.04 -4.89
CA LEU A 362 -8.43 23.63 -4.51
C LEU A 362 -9.26 22.90 -5.59
N THR A 363 -8.69 21.88 -6.23
CA THR A 363 -9.45 20.91 -7.01
C THR A 363 -9.73 19.71 -6.11
N VAL A 364 -10.99 19.34 -5.92
CA VAL A 364 -11.39 18.24 -5.01
C VAL A 364 -12.12 17.17 -5.80
N GLY A 365 -11.53 15.97 -5.88
CA GLY A 365 -12.08 14.80 -6.55
C GLY A 365 -12.39 13.67 -5.58
N ASP A 366 -12.70 12.48 -6.11
CA ASP A 366 -13.17 11.37 -5.28
C ASP A 366 -12.09 10.80 -4.35
N GLY A 367 -10.84 10.74 -4.82
CA GLY A 367 -9.74 10.10 -4.08
C GLY A 367 -10.12 8.70 -3.60
N TRP A 368 -9.50 8.21 -2.53
CA TRP A 368 -9.91 6.92 -1.94
C TRP A 368 -11.24 6.99 -1.20
N TYR A 369 -11.53 8.12 -0.56
CA TYR A 369 -12.70 8.25 0.31
C TYR A 369 -14.01 8.01 -0.44
N ALA A 370 -14.14 8.59 -1.64
CA ALA A 370 -15.39 8.58 -2.39
C ALA A 370 -15.34 7.69 -3.65
N SER A 371 -14.18 7.19 -4.09
CA SER A 371 -14.16 6.23 -5.21
C SER A 371 -14.85 4.93 -4.81
N ALA A 372 -15.39 4.20 -5.78
CA ALA A 372 -15.72 2.80 -5.57
C ALA A 372 -14.46 2.00 -5.20
N PHE A 373 -14.53 1.23 -4.11
CA PHE A 373 -13.37 0.53 -3.53
C PHE A 373 -13.67 -0.92 -3.12
N GLY A 374 -12.65 -1.78 -3.17
CA GLY A 374 -12.73 -3.24 -3.02
C GLY A 374 -13.48 -3.94 -4.16
N TRP A 375 -13.52 -5.28 -4.14
CA TRP A 375 -14.28 -6.08 -5.11
C TRP A 375 -15.80 -5.91 -4.98
N ARG A 376 -16.26 -5.27 -3.90
CA ARG A 376 -17.65 -4.82 -3.77
C ARG A 376 -17.90 -3.52 -4.53
N ILE A 377 -16.89 -2.80 -5.05
CA ILE A 377 -17.09 -1.52 -5.78
C ILE A 377 -17.89 -0.53 -4.91
N GLU A 378 -17.61 -0.53 -3.61
CA GLU A 378 -18.33 0.28 -2.63
C GLU A 378 -17.85 1.73 -2.72
N ARG A 379 -18.74 2.61 -3.18
CA ARG A 379 -18.50 4.05 -3.18
C ARG A 379 -18.73 4.62 -1.79
N TYR A 380 -17.89 5.57 -1.38
CA TYR A 380 -17.90 6.12 -0.01
C TYR A 380 -17.62 5.05 1.07
N GLY A 381 -16.76 4.09 0.76
CA GLY A 381 -16.48 2.94 1.62
C GLY A 381 -15.78 3.25 2.94
N PHE A 382 -15.28 4.47 3.15
CA PHE A 382 -14.58 4.86 4.38
C PHE A 382 -15.39 5.82 5.25
N GLY A 383 -16.60 6.19 4.82
CA GLY A 383 -17.48 7.05 5.60
C GLY A 383 -18.50 7.78 4.74
N PRO A 384 -19.39 8.58 5.38
CA PRO A 384 -20.55 9.11 4.68
C PRO A 384 -20.22 10.19 3.65
N ALA A 385 -20.94 10.18 2.53
CA ALA A 385 -20.98 11.29 1.59
C ALA A 385 -21.47 12.61 2.25
N PRO A 386 -21.11 13.79 1.69
CA PRO A 386 -20.36 14.01 0.46
C PRO A 386 -18.85 14.19 0.70
N ARG A 387 -18.12 14.36 -0.40
CA ARG A 387 -16.74 14.87 -0.38
C ARG A 387 -16.68 16.21 0.32
N ARG A 388 -15.63 16.42 1.11
CA ARG A 388 -15.41 17.64 1.91
C ARG A 388 -13.92 18.00 1.91
N VAL A 389 -13.60 19.28 1.97
CA VAL A 389 -12.22 19.78 2.06
C VAL A 389 -12.06 20.77 3.20
N LEU A 390 -10.88 20.78 3.82
CA LEU A 390 -10.47 21.71 4.86
C LEU A 390 -9.06 22.20 4.54
N ALA A 391 -8.85 23.52 4.56
CA ALA A 391 -7.52 24.09 4.36
C ALA A 391 -7.30 25.38 5.15
N GLU A 392 -6.08 25.58 5.65
CA GLU A 392 -5.61 26.80 6.32
C GLU A 392 -4.22 27.20 5.82
N LEU A 393 -4.15 28.39 5.23
CA LEU A 393 -2.91 29.07 4.87
C LEU A 393 -2.54 30.06 5.99
N HIS A 394 -1.41 29.84 6.64
CA HIS A 394 -0.84 30.73 7.64
C HIS A 394 0.33 31.50 7.04
N ILE A 395 0.37 32.82 7.26
CA ILE A 395 1.42 33.72 6.76
C ILE A 395 1.98 34.49 7.95
N ASP A 396 3.28 34.37 8.19
CA ASP A 396 4.00 35.13 9.20
C ASP A 396 4.78 36.28 8.56
N TYR A 397 4.82 37.41 9.26
CA TYR A 397 5.49 38.63 8.82
C TYR A 397 6.69 38.98 9.70
N ALA A 398 7.61 39.78 9.15
CA ALA A 398 8.82 40.23 9.82
C ALA A 398 8.56 41.13 11.04
N ASP A 399 7.38 41.75 11.12
CA ASP A 399 6.94 42.54 12.27
C ASP A 399 6.35 41.69 13.43
N GLY A 400 6.29 40.37 13.25
CA GLY A 400 5.75 39.40 14.21
C GLY A 400 4.23 39.21 14.12
N THR A 401 3.54 39.89 13.19
CA THR A 401 2.11 39.65 12.95
C THR A 401 1.87 38.42 12.06
N GLN A 402 0.64 37.92 12.04
CA GLN A 402 0.23 36.76 11.25
C GLN A 402 -1.08 37.05 10.51
N ASP A 403 -1.20 36.55 9.28
CA ASP A 403 -2.48 36.41 8.58
C ASP A 403 -2.84 34.94 8.43
N ARG A 404 -4.16 34.68 8.34
CA ARG A 404 -4.68 33.35 8.06
C ARG A 404 -5.81 33.41 7.06
N ILE A 405 -5.75 32.53 6.06
CA ILE A 405 -6.79 32.30 5.08
C ILE A 405 -7.27 30.87 5.26
N ALA A 406 -8.56 30.67 5.51
CA ALA A 406 -9.12 29.36 5.81
C ALA A 406 -10.30 29.05 4.88
N THR A 407 -10.60 27.76 4.67
CA THR A 407 -11.85 27.34 4.01
C THR A 407 -13.07 27.87 4.76
N GLY A 408 -14.06 28.39 4.02
CA GLY A 408 -15.18 29.12 4.61
C GLY A 408 -16.23 29.57 3.58
N PRO A 409 -17.27 30.31 4.02
CA PRO A 409 -18.41 30.73 3.19
C PRO A 409 -18.07 31.82 2.14
N ASP A 410 -16.90 32.44 2.25
CA ASP A 410 -16.35 33.43 1.33
C ASP A 410 -15.64 32.81 0.12
N TRP A 411 -15.51 31.48 0.07
CA TRP A 411 -15.02 30.74 -1.09
C TRP A 411 -16.06 30.68 -2.21
N ARG A 412 -15.62 30.25 -3.39
CA ARG A 412 -16.48 30.00 -4.56
C ARG A 412 -16.23 28.61 -5.12
N ILE A 413 -17.28 27.95 -5.62
CA ILE A 413 -17.24 26.58 -6.12
C ILE A 413 -17.83 26.47 -7.55
N ALA A 414 -17.19 25.66 -8.40
CA ALA A 414 -17.67 25.29 -9.72
C ALA A 414 -17.21 23.87 -10.12
N THR A 415 -17.85 23.27 -11.11
CA THR A 415 -17.40 21.98 -11.67
C THR A 415 -16.06 22.12 -12.40
N SER A 416 -15.16 21.16 -12.22
CA SER A 416 -13.88 21.10 -12.91
C SER A 416 -14.00 20.47 -14.32
N PRO A 417 -12.93 20.50 -15.13
CA PRO A 417 -12.83 19.69 -16.34
C PRO A 417 -12.73 18.17 -16.09
N ILE A 418 -12.47 17.73 -14.85
CA ILE A 418 -12.50 16.31 -14.48
C ILE A 418 -13.97 15.91 -14.25
N VAL A 419 -14.53 15.18 -15.20
CA VAL A 419 -15.96 14.80 -15.26
C VAL A 419 -16.26 13.61 -14.35
N THR A 420 -15.33 12.67 -14.28
CA THR A 420 -15.34 11.53 -13.35
C THR A 420 -13.90 11.20 -13.00
N SER A 421 -13.64 10.77 -11.78
CA SER A 421 -12.32 10.29 -11.37
C SER A 421 -12.47 9.20 -10.32
N GLU A 422 -12.05 7.98 -10.62
CA GLU A 422 -12.12 6.86 -9.68
C GLU A 422 -10.83 6.06 -9.69
N ILE A 423 -10.42 5.57 -8.52
CA ILE A 423 -9.17 4.82 -8.34
C ILE A 423 -9.09 3.60 -9.28
N TYR A 424 -10.19 2.84 -9.44
CA TYR A 424 -10.20 1.63 -10.27
C TYR A 424 -10.60 1.89 -11.73
N ASP A 425 -11.56 2.78 -11.95
CA ASP A 425 -12.20 2.92 -13.27
C ASP A 425 -11.47 3.90 -14.21
N GLY A 426 -10.68 4.82 -13.66
CA GLY A 426 -9.92 5.82 -14.40
C GLY A 426 -10.52 7.23 -14.31
N GLU A 427 -10.02 8.13 -15.15
CA GLU A 427 -10.42 9.53 -15.17
C GLU A 427 -10.95 9.96 -16.55
N THR A 428 -12.08 10.68 -16.56
CA THR A 428 -12.56 11.37 -17.77
C THR A 428 -12.34 12.87 -17.64
N TYR A 429 -11.54 13.43 -18.54
CA TYR A 429 -11.20 14.85 -18.58
C TYR A 429 -11.74 15.52 -19.85
N ASP A 430 -12.55 16.57 -19.67
CA ASP A 430 -13.09 17.40 -20.75
C ASP A 430 -12.40 18.76 -20.81
N ALA A 431 -11.38 18.87 -21.67
CA ALA A 431 -10.56 20.08 -21.78
C ALA A 431 -11.37 21.31 -22.21
N ARG A 432 -12.51 21.13 -22.88
CA ARG A 432 -13.41 22.23 -23.27
C ARG A 432 -14.00 22.97 -22.07
N ARG A 433 -13.99 22.34 -20.88
CA ARG A 433 -14.49 22.90 -19.62
C ARG A 433 -13.42 23.60 -18.79
N THR A 434 -12.19 23.69 -19.28
CA THR A 434 -11.08 24.31 -18.55
C THR A 434 -11.35 25.80 -18.29
N ALA A 435 -11.40 26.19 -17.02
CA ALA A 435 -11.51 27.60 -16.60
C ALA A 435 -10.10 28.23 -16.53
N ALA A 436 -9.62 28.80 -17.64
CA ALA A 436 -8.27 29.36 -17.69
C ALA A 436 -8.06 30.47 -16.64
N GLY A 437 -7.00 30.35 -15.83
CA GLY A 437 -6.63 31.33 -14.81
C GLY A 437 -7.52 31.37 -13.56
N TRP A 438 -8.40 30.37 -13.37
CA TRP A 438 -9.31 30.31 -12.23
C TRP A 438 -8.62 30.39 -10.86
N ASP A 439 -7.38 29.92 -10.77
CA ASP A 439 -6.56 29.90 -9.55
C ASP A 439 -5.53 31.06 -9.49
N ARG A 440 -5.81 32.14 -10.22
CA ARG A 440 -5.07 33.40 -10.17
C ARG A 440 -5.96 34.54 -9.64
N ALA A 441 -5.32 35.52 -9.01
CA ALA A 441 -6.01 36.72 -8.55
C ALA A 441 -6.67 37.46 -9.71
N GLY A 442 -7.84 38.05 -9.47
CA GLY A 442 -8.58 38.84 -10.46
C GLY A 442 -9.43 38.04 -11.45
N PHE A 443 -9.57 36.72 -11.25
CA PHE A 443 -10.52 35.91 -12.01
C PHE A 443 -11.97 36.25 -11.64
N ASP A 444 -12.85 36.38 -12.64
CA ASP A 444 -14.28 36.65 -12.41
C ASP A 444 -15.03 35.38 -12.02
N ALA A 445 -15.15 35.16 -10.71
CA ALA A 445 -15.92 34.06 -10.13
C ALA A 445 -17.36 34.44 -9.78
N SER A 446 -17.92 35.52 -10.37
CA SER A 446 -19.27 36.01 -10.01
C SER A 446 -20.40 35.04 -10.35
N THR A 447 -20.17 34.13 -11.30
CA THR A 447 -21.12 33.07 -11.70
C THR A 447 -20.95 31.77 -10.92
N TRP A 448 -19.88 31.64 -10.11
CA TRP A 448 -19.63 30.47 -9.29
C TRP A 448 -20.50 30.51 -8.03
N GLU A 449 -20.96 29.35 -7.58
CA GLU A 449 -21.79 29.26 -6.38
C GLU A 449 -20.94 29.52 -5.12
N ALA A 450 -21.60 29.90 -4.02
CA ALA A 450 -20.98 29.79 -2.71
C ALA A 450 -21.01 28.33 -2.25
N PRO A 451 -19.91 27.77 -1.70
CA PRO A 451 -19.92 26.43 -1.16
C PRO A 451 -20.79 26.36 0.10
N ARG A 452 -21.19 25.14 0.47
CA ARG A 452 -21.86 24.87 1.74
C ARG A 452 -20.84 24.40 2.76
N THR A 453 -20.99 24.84 3.99
CA THR A 453 -20.30 24.25 5.14
C THR A 453 -20.82 22.82 5.33
N GLY A 454 -19.90 21.85 5.27
CA GLY A 454 -20.15 20.45 5.57
C GLY A 454 -19.97 20.14 7.05
N VAL A 455 -20.48 18.99 7.49
CA VAL A 455 -20.26 18.49 8.85
C VAL A 455 -18.82 17.99 8.96
N ALA A 456 -18.09 18.42 9.99
CA ALA A 456 -16.77 17.89 10.29
C ALA A 456 -16.84 16.38 10.60
N PRO A 457 -15.88 15.56 10.14
CA PRO A 457 -15.82 14.16 10.55
C PRO A 457 -15.56 14.06 12.06
N ASP A 458 -16.15 13.04 12.70
CA ASP A 458 -15.83 12.67 14.08
C ASP A 458 -14.55 11.83 14.09
N ALA A 459 -13.43 12.45 13.70
CA ALA A 459 -12.15 11.80 13.50
C ALA A 459 -11.01 12.76 13.85
N ALA A 460 -9.88 12.21 14.32
CA ALA A 460 -8.68 13.01 14.57
C ALA A 460 -8.06 13.49 13.24
N LEU A 461 -7.48 14.69 13.21
CA LEU A 461 -6.69 15.16 12.07
C LEU A 461 -5.21 14.91 12.36
N LEU A 462 -4.63 13.91 11.70
CA LEU A 462 -3.23 13.54 11.89
C LEU A 462 -2.38 14.08 10.73
N PRO A 463 -1.17 14.58 10.98
CA PRO A 463 -0.30 14.95 9.89
C PRO A 463 0.22 13.72 9.16
N LEU A 464 0.28 13.80 7.82
CA LEU A 464 0.93 12.81 6.99
C LEU A 464 2.45 12.98 7.04
N THR A 465 3.14 12.11 7.77
CA THR A 465 4.61 12.12 7.91
C THR A 465 5.30 10.97 7.17
N SER A 466 4.54 10.10 6.49
CA SER A 466 5.09 9.07 5.60
C SER A 466 5.55 9.68 4.27
N PRO A 467 6.37 8.96 3.47
CA PRO A 467 6.77 9.43 2.15
C PRO A 467 5.51 9.56 1.27
N PRO A 468 5.27 10.73 0.67
CA PRO A 468 4.05 10.96 -0.11
C PRO A 468 4.10 10.18 -1.41
N ILE A 469 2.94 9.92 -2.01
CA ILE A 469 2.86 9.40 -3.38
C ILE A 469 3.30 10.48 -4.37
N ARG A 470 4.25 10.14 -5.25
CA ARG A 470 4.80 11.04 -6.27
C ARG A 470 5.02 10.35 -7.62
N PRO A 471 4.98 11.09 -8.73
CA PRO A 471 5.65 10.69 -9.97
C PRO A 471 7.17 10.64 -9.75
N VAL A 472 7.77 9.46 -9.88
CA VAL A 472 9.20 9.25 -9.56
C VAL A 472 10.07 8.91 -10.76
N ASP A 473 9.47 8.48 -11.88
CA ASP A 473 10.20 8.07 -13.08
C ASP A 473 9.28 8.18 -14.31
N GLU A 474 9.87 8.28 -15.50
CA GLU A 474 9.16 8.34 -16.78
C GLU A 474 9.65 7.20 -17.70
N ARG A 475 8.72 6.56 -18.41
CA ARG A 475 8.99 5.42 -19.29
C ARG A 475 8.44 5.67 -20.67
N ARG A 476 9.32 5.61 -21.67
CA ARG A 476 8.93 5.55 -23.08
C ARG A 476 8.56 4.12 -23.43
N ALA A 477 7.55 3.96 -24.27
CA ALA A 477 7.23 2.65 -24.81
C ALA A 477 8.39 2.12 -25.66
N VAL A 478 8.66 0.82 -25.53
CA VAL A 478 9.67 0.10 -26.33
C VAL A 478 9.13 -0.12 -27.74
N THR A 479 7.83 -0.38 -27.88
CA THR A 479 7.16 -0.56 -29.18
C THR A 479 5.77 0.07 -29.18
N VAL A 480 5.29 0.41 -30.39
CA VAL A 480 3.89 0.74 -30.69
C VAL A 480 3.43 -0.14 -31.84
N SER A 481 2.30 -0.81 -31.67
CA SER A 481 1.64 -1.61 -32.70
C SER A 481 0.23 -1.11 -32.98
N GLU A 482 -0.36 -1.50 -34.11
CA GLU A 482 -1.77 -1.25 -34.45
C GLU A 482 -2.45 -2.61 -34.69
N PRO A 483 -2.81 -3.37 -33.63
CA PRO A 483 -3.42 -4.70 -33.76
C PRO A 483 -4.77 -4.65 -34.49
N LEU A 484 -5.52 -3.56 -34.34
CA LEU A 484 -6.78 -3.30 -35.03
C LEU A 484 -6.80 -1.86 -35.57
N PRO A 485 -7.50 -1.58 -36.68
CA PRO A 485 -7.54 -0.24 -37.26
C PRO A 485 -7.94 0.83 -36.24
N GLY A 486 -7.06 1.80 -36.00
CA GLY A 486 -7.28 2.92 -35.05
C GLY A 486 -7.16 2.56 -33.57
N ARG A 487 -6.73 1.34 -33.22
CA ARG A 487 -6.38 0.92 -31.85
C ARG A 487 -4.88 0.63 -31.80
N PHE A 488 -4.15 1.47 -31.08
CA PHE A 488 -2.70 1.39 -30.95
C PHE A 488 -2.30 0.83 -29.59
N VAL A 489 -1.34 -0.08 -29.53
CA VAL A 489 -0.86 -0.68 -28.27
C VAL A 489 0.60 -0.31 -28.02
N PHE A 490 0.85 0.27 -26.86
CA PHE A 490 2.16 0.69 -26.37
C PHE A 490 2.67 -0.34 -25.37
N ASP A 491 3.81 -0.98 -25.64
CA ASP A 491 4.49 -1.88 -24.69
C ASP A 491 5.64 -1.14 -24.00
N PHE A 492 5.54 -0.90 -22.70
CA PHE A 492 6.60 -0.23 -21.92
C PHE A 492 7.76 -1.15 -21.52
N GLY A 493 7.68 -2.45 -21.84
CA GLY A 493 8.71 -3.44 -21.51
C GLY A 493 8.83 -3.76 -20.01
N GLN A 494 7.96 -3.18 -19.18
CA GLN A 494 7.93 -3.33 -17.73
C GLN A 494 6.50 -3.16 -17.24
N ASN A 495 6.08 -3.99 -16.30
CA ASN A 495 4.85 -3.79 -15.53
C ASN A 495 5.10 -2.87 -14.32
N PHE A 496 4.37 -1.77 -14.18
CA PHE A 496 4.53 -0.77 -13.12
C PHE A 496 3.20 -0.10 -12.75
N SER A 497 3.17 0.64 -11.63
CA SER A 497 2.03 1.47 -11.23
C SER A 497 2.18 2.93 -11.68
N GLY A 498 1.09 3.54 -12.10
CA GLY A 498 1.00 4.97 -12.42
C GLY A 498 -0.03 5.24 -13.52
N TRP A 499 0.31 6.05 -14.51
CA TRP A 499 -0.61 6.40 -15.61
C TRP A 499 0.14 6.72 -16.90
N ALA A 500 -0.60 7.12 -17.95
CA ALA A 500 -0.02 7.63 -19.19
C ALA A 500 -0.22 9.15 -19.29
N ARG A 501 0.87 9.88 -19.57
CA ARG A 501 0.80 11.25 -20.09
C ARG A 501 0.50 11.17 -21.58
N ILE A 502 -0.59 11.82 -21.99
CA ILE A 502 -1.05 11.85 -23.38
C ILE A 502 -0.83 13.25 -23.94
N VAL A 503 -0.13 13.35 -25.06
CA VAL A 503 0.01 14.57 -25.84
C VAL A 503 -0.71 14.37 -27.16
N ALA A 504 -1.63 15.27 -27.52
CA ALA A 504 -2.38 15.14 -28.77
C ALA A 504 -2.82 16.50 -29.32
N GLN A 505 -3.03 16.56 -30.63
CA GLN A 505 -3.60 17.72 -31.31
C GLN A 505 -4.75 17.27 -32.22
N GLY A 506 -5.93 17.85 -32.04
CA GLY A 506 -7.12 17.42 -32.77
C GLY A 506 -8.26 18.42 -32.74
N GLN A 507 -9.43 17.99 -33.21
CA GLN A 507 -10.63 18.83 -33.19
C GLN A 507 -11.24 18.86 -31.79
N ALA A 508 -11.90 19.97 -31.46
CA ALA A 508 -12.64 20.10 -30.21
C ALA A 508 -13.71 18.99 -30.10
N GLY A 509 -13.74 18.28 -28.97
CA GLY A 509 -14.66 17.17 -28.73
C GLY A 509 -14.16 15.80 -29.20
N SER A 510 -13.04 15.70 -29.91
CA SER A 510 -12.37 14.41 -30.15
C SER A 510 -12.01 13.76 -28.82
N THR A 511 -12.34 12.48 -28.65
CA THR A 511 -12.08 11.72 -27.42
C THR A 511 -11.00 10.67 -27.66
N ILE A 512 -9.93 10.74 -26.88
CA ILE A 512 -8.87 9.73 -26.82
C ILE A 512 -9.17 8.85 -25.61
N THR A 513 -9.21 7.53 -25.81
CA THR A 513 -9.43 6.53 -24.75
C THR A 513 -8.16 5.73 -24.55
N ALA A 514 -7.65 5.65 -23.33
CA ALA A 514 -6.49 4.85 -22.95
C ALA A 514 -6.92 3.73 -21.99
N ARG A 515 -6.72 2.46 -22.37
CA ARG A 515 -7.00 1.27 -21.56
C ARG A 515 -5.70 0.66 -21.09
N PHE A 516 -5.61 0.33 -19.80
CA PHE A 516 -4.38 -0.13 -19.16
C PHE A 516 -4.45 -1.63 -18.88
N ALA A 517 -3.40 -2.38 -19.19
CA ALA A 517 -3.36 -3.83 -19.00
C ALA A 517 -1.98 -4.37 -18.62
N GLU A 518 -1.97 -5.47 -17.86
CA GLU A 518 -0.76 -6.26 -17.60
C GLU A 518 -0.44 -7.21 -18.75
N LEU A 519 -1.46 -7.61 -19.51
CA LEU A 519 -1.43 -8.66 -20.53
C LEU A 519 -1.93 -8.17 -21.89
N LEU A 520 -1.59 -8.94 -22.92
CA LEU A 520 -2.15 -8.80 -24.26
C LEU A 520 -3.02 -10.01 -24.59
N ALA A 521 -4.14 -9.76 -25.27
CA ALA A 521 -4.95 -10.79 -25.89
C ALA A 521 -4.21 -11.41 -27.09
N VAL A 522 -4.74 -12.54 -27.59
CA VAL A 522 -4.15 -13.28 -28.72
C VAL A 522 -4.04 -12.41 -30.00
N ASP A 523 -4.96 -11.46 -30.20
CA ASP A 523 -4.94 -10.53 -31.33
C ASP A 523 -4.01 -9.32 -31.14
N GLY A 524 -3.34 -9.23 -29.98
CA GLY A 524 -2.43 -8.14 -29.63
C GLY A 524 -3.10 -6.92 -29.00
N THR A 525 -4.41 -6.93 -28.75
CA THR A 525 -5.11 -5.88 -27.99
C THR A 525 -4.89 -6.02 -26.47
N ALA A 526 -5.25 -5.01 -25.69
CA ALA A 526 -5.13 -5.08 -24.22
C ALA A 526 -6.08 -6.15 -23.64
N ASP A 527 -5.56 -7.07 -22.81
CA ASP A 527 -6.37 -8.02 -22.05
C ASP A 527 -6.60 -7.50 -20.63
N MET A 528 -7.85 -7.15 -20.34
CA MET A 528 -8.28 -6.59 -19.06
C MET A 528 -9.02 -7.63 -18.18
N ALA A 529 -9.07 -8.90 -18.59
CA ALA A 529 -9.90 -9.89 -17.91
C ALA A 529 -9.45 -10.17 -16.46
N ASN A 530 -8.15 -10.04 -16.15
CA ASN A 530 -7.63 -10.21 -14.78
C ASN A 530 -7.84 -8.97 -13.87
N LEU A 531 -8.34 -7.86 -14.42
CA LEU A 531 -8.66 -6.65 -13.66
C LEU A 531 -10.02 -6.75 -12.94
N ARG A 532 -10.80 -7.81 -13.22
CA ARG A 532 -12.16 -8.01 -12.73
C ARG A 532 -13.02 -6.77 -13.01
N LEU A 533 -13.64 -6.14 -12.02
CA LEU A 533 -14.55 -5.02 -12.23
C LEU A 533 -13.83 -3.68 -12.47
N ALA A 534 -12.52 -3.58 -12.22
CA ALA A 534 -11.78 -2.35 -12.48
C ALA A 534 -11.66 -2.09 -13.98
N ARG A 535 -12.18 -0.94 -14.45
CA ARG A 535 -12.14 -0.61 -15.88
C ARG A 535 -10.77 -0.13 -16.36
N ALA A 536 -9.97 0.44 -15.46
CA ALA A 536 -8.65 1.00 -15.75
C ALA A 536 -8.60 1.74 -17.10
N THR A 537 -9.47 2.75 -17.26
CA THR A 537 -9.64 3.46 -18.53
C THR A 537 -9.73 4.97 -18.36
N ASP A 538 -8.76 5.68 -18.93
CA ASP A 538 -8.76 7.15 -18.97
C ASP A 538 -9.33 7.67 -20.30
N ARG A 539 -10.01 8.82 -20.25
CA ARG A 539 -10.59 9.50 -21.41
C ARG A 539 -10.21 10.97 -21.44
N PHE A 540 -9.62 11.40 -22.55
CA PHE A 540 -9.24 12.79 -22.79
C PHE A 540 -10.03 13.39 -23.94
N ILE A 541 -10.87 14.38 -23.66
CA ILE A 541 -11.67 15.10 -24.66
C ILE A 541 -11.00 16.43 -24.96
N LEU A 542 -10.56 16.61 -26.21
CA LEU A 542 -9.77 17.77 -26.64
C LEU A 542 -10.59 19.07 -26.68
N ALA A 543 -9.94 20.18 -26.33
CA ALA A 543 -10.49 21.53 -26.47
C ALA A 543 -10.38 22.06 -27.91
N GLY A 544 -9.47 21.51 -28.71
CA GLY A 544 -9.19 21.96 -30.07
C GLY A 544 -8.48 23.30 -30.09
N THR A 545 -7.44 23.46 -29.27
CA THR A 545 -6.73 24.76 -29.10
C THR A 545 -5.97 25.24 -30.34
N GLY A 546 -5.79 24.38 -31.34
CA GLY A 546 -4.95 24.64 -32.52
C GLY A 546 -3.48 24.25 -32.33
N GLY A 547 -3.08 23.80 -31.14
CA GLY A 547 -1.77 23.20 -30.84
C GLY A 547 -1.89 21.92 -30.02
N PRO A 548 -0.76 21.30 -29.62
CA PRO A 548 -0.76 20.13 -28.75
C PRO A 548 -1.37 20.44 -27.37
N GLU A 549 -2.22 19.54 -26.90
CA GLU A 549 -2.80 19.53 -25.56
C GLU A 549 -2.22 18.35 -24.78
N THR A 550 -2.06 18.49 -23.46
CA THR A 550 -1.49 17.46 -22.59
C THR A 550 -2.49 17.05 -21.52
N PHE A 551 -2.61 15.75 -21.29
CA PHE A 551 -3.42 15.16 -20.24
C PHE A 551 -2.59 14.22 -19.39
N GLU A 552 -2.75 14.35 -18.07
CA GLU A 552 -2.40 13.37 -17.05
C GLU A 552 -3.57 13.30 -16.07
N PRO A 553 -3.98 12.09 -15.63
CA PRO A 553 -5.02 11.96 -14.62
C PRO A 553 -4.59 12.57 -13.27
N SER A 554 -5.57 12.97 -12.47
CA SER A 554 -5.36 13.61 -11.17
C SER A 554 -5.72 12.71 -9.98
N PHE A 555 -6.80 11.91 -10.10
CA PHE A 555 -7.33 11.13 -8.98
C PHE A 555 -7.50 9.63 -9.29
N THR A 556 -6.62 9.05 -10.10
CA THR A 556 -6.58 7.61 -10.40
C THR A 556 -5.15 7.13 -10.62
N TYR A 557 -4.95 5.81 -10.64
CA TYR A 557 -3.72 5.15 -11.07
C TYR A 557 -4.04 3.73 -11.55
N HIS A 558 -3.12 3.13 -12.29
CA HIS A 558 -3.26 1.81 -12.91
C HIS A 558 -1.98 1.00 -12.71
N GLY A 559 -2.08 -0.32 -12.61
CA GLY A 559 -0.95 -1.25 -12.75
C GLY A 559 -0.92 -1.85 -14.15
N PHE A 560 0.14 -1.60 -14.92
CA PHE A 560 0.17 -1.97 -16.33
C PHE A 560 1.58 -2.12 -16.90
N ARG A 561 1.66 -2.88 -17.98
CA ARG A 561 2.78 -2.88 -18.94
C ARG A 561 2.35 -2.33 -20.29
N TYR A 562 1.08 -2.49 -20.63
CA TYR A 562 0.52 -2.15 -21.93
C TYR A 562 -0.52 -1.05 -21.79
N VAL A 563 -0.51 -0.11 -22.74
CA VAL A 563 -1.58 0.88 -22.89
C VAL A 563 -2.13 0.78 -24.30
N GLU A 564 -3.43 0.50 -24.40
CA GLU A 564 -4.15 0.58 -25.67
C GLU A 564 -4.81 1.95 -25.80
N VAL A 565 -4.51 2.64 -26.90
CA VAL A 565 -5.04 3.96 -27.23
C VAL A 565 -5.96 3.88 -28.43
N GLU A 566 -7.18 4.38 -28.27
CA GLU A 566 -8.21 4.47 -29.29
C GLU A 566 -8.67 5.93 -29.46
N GLY A 567 -9.03 6.32 -30.69
CA GLY A 567 -9.54 7.67 -30.97
C GLY A 567 -8.48 8.76 -31.04
N TYR A 568 -7.19 8.39 -31.07
CA TYR A 568 -6.08 9.32 -31.25
C TYR A 568 -6.17 10.04 -32.61
N PRO A 569 -6.01 11.38 -32.68
CA PRO A 569 -5.98 12.10 -33.95
C PRO A 569 -4.76 11.75 -34.81
N GLY A 570 -4.93 10.82 -35.75
CA GLY A 570 -3.85 10.35 -36.63
C GLY A 570 -3.20 9.08 -36.11
N VAL A 571 -1.87 8.96 -36.29
CA VAL A 571 -1.10 7.80 -35.83
C VAL A 571 -0.17 8.28 -34.71
N PRO A 572 -0.32 7.78 -33.47
CA PRO A 572 0.54 8.16 -32.38
C PRO A 572 1.92 7.50 -32.48
N THR A 573 2.90 8.11 -31.84
CA THR A 573 4.28 7.66 -31.70
C THR A 573 4.61 7.41 -30.22
N VAL A 574 5.75 6.77 -29.95
CA VAL A 574 6.25 6.53 -28.57
C VAL A 574 6.44 7.82 -27.75
N ASP A 575 6.50 8.97 -28.40
CA ASP A 575 6.67 10.28 -27.74
C ASP A 575 5.33 10.92 -27.35
N ASP A 576 4.21 10.47 -27.94
CA ASP A 576 2.88 11.00 -27.68
C ASP A 576 2.24 10.41 -26.42
N ILE A 577 2.67 9.20 -26.03
CA ILE A 577 2.18 8.46 -24.86
C ILE A 577 3.38 8.05 -23.99
N LEU A 578 3.51 8.69 -22.83
CA LEU A 578 4.60 8.45 -21.90
C LEU A 578 4.06 7.83 -20.61
N GLY A 579 4.62 6.69 -20.18
CA GLY A 579 4.27 6.05 -18.92
C GLY A 579 4.90 6.81 -17.75
N ILE A 580 4.10 7.23 -16.79
CA ILE A 580 4.56 7.92 -15.59
C ILE A 580 4.52 6.91 -14.44
N VAL A 581 5.67 6.64 -13.84
CA VAL A 581 5.79 5.70 -12.71
C VAL A 581 5.50 6.44 -11.43
N VAL A 582 4.55 5.94 -10.65
CA VAL A 582 4.02 6.62 -9.47
C VAL A 582 3.93 5.63 -8.32
N HIS A 583 4.47 6.03 -7.17
CA HIS A 583 4.36 5.29 -5.91
C HIS A 583 4.72 6.20 -4.73
N SER A 584 4.57 5.69 -3.50
CA SER A 584 5.07 6.36 -2.29
C SER A 584 6.58 6.50 -2.39
N ASP A 585 7.11 7.69 -2.17
CA ASP A 585 8.51 8.07 -2.44
C ASP A 585 9.47 7.53 -1.37
N CYS A 586 9.40 6.23 -1.09
CA CYS A 586 10.33 5.55 -0.22
C CYS A 586 11.72 5.55 -0.89
N ARG A 587 12.74 6.01 -0.16
CA ARG A 587 14.11 6.10 -0.69
C ARG A 587 14.67 4.71 -0.97
N ILE A 588 15.23 4.48 -2.15
CA ILE A 588 15.93 3.22 -2.46
C ILE A 588 17.18 3.12 -1.57
N THR A 589 17.31 2.00 -0.86
CA THR A 589 18.43 1.73 0.07
C THR A 589 19.24 0.50 -0.31
N GLY A 590 18.72 -0.36 -1.18
CA GLY A 590 19.35 -1.63 -1.54
C GLY A 590 19.74 -1.70 -3.00
N ALA A 591 20.92 -2.26 -3.28
CA ALA A 591 21.37 -2.59 -4.63
C ALA A 591 22.07 -3.96 -4.62
N MET A 592 21.75 -4.80 -5.60
CA MET A 592 22.43 -6.07 -5.82
C MET A 592 22.84 -6.25 -7.28
N ALA A 593 24.04 -6.82 -7.48
CA ALA A 593 24.50 -7.28 -8.78
C ALA A 593 24.87 -8.76 -8.73
N PHE A 594 24.47 -9.50 -9.77
CA PHE A 594 24.80 -10.91 -9.97
C PHE A 594 25.50 -11.08 -11.33
N PRO A 595 26.81 -10.77 -11.44
CA PRO A 595 27.53 -10.76 -12.71
C PRO A 595 27.51 -12.12 -13.44
N ASP A 596 27.44 -13.21 -12.68
CA ASP A 596 27.53 -14.57 -13.21
C ASP A 596 26.15 -15.28 -13.25
N ALA A 597 25.10 -14.67 -12.71
CA ALA A 597 23.75 -15.25 -12.64
C ALA A 597 22.64 -14.26 -13.07
N PRO A 598 22.45 -14.06 -14.39
CA PRO A 598 21.43 -13.15 -14.92
C PRO A 598 19.99 -13.45 -14.47
N LEU A 599 19.73 -14.72 -14.13
CA LEU A 599 18.44 -15.14 -13.59
C LEU A 599 18.18 -14.49 -12.22
N LEU A 600 19.14 -14.54 -11.30
CA LEU A 600 19.02 -13.92 -9.97
C LEU A 600 18.89 -12.40 -10.07
N GLN A 601 19.62 -11.77 -11.01
CA GLN A 601 19.47 -10.35 -11.31
C GLN A 601 18.04 -10.00 -11.72
N THR A 602 17.38 -10.86 -12.51
CA THR A 602 16.00 -10.67 -12.95
C THR A 602 15.02 -10.86 -11.80
N ILE A 603 15.20 -11.89 -10.97
CA ILE A 603 14.35 -12.12 -9.79
C ILE A 603 14.41 -10.93 -8.83
N TRP A 604 15.61 -10.43 -8.53
CA TRP A 604 15.79 -9.24 -7.68
C TRP A 604 15.11 -8.00 -8.27
N ARG A 605 15.30 -7.75 -9.58
CA ARG A 605 14.68 -6.60 -10.26
C ARG A 605 13.15 -6.70 -10.27
N ASN A 606 12.60 -7.88 -10.49
CA ASN A 606 11.15 -8.10 -10.49
C ASN A 606 10.55 -7.82 -9.11
N ALA A 607 11.20 -8.26 -8.04
CA ALA A 607 10.76 -7.96 -6.66
C ALA A 607 10.81 -6.44 -6.36
N MET A 608 11.85 -5.74 -6.81
CA MET A 608 11.95 -4.28 -6.69
C MET A 608 10.80 -3.57 -7.41
N TRP A 609 10.46 -3.99 -8.64
CA TRP A 609 9.33 -3.41 -9.38
C TRP A 609 7.99 -3.70 -8.73
N SER A 610 7.81 -4.92 -8.19
CA SER A 610 6.58 -5.26 -7.46
C SER A 610 6.43 -4.50 -6.15
N GLN A 611 7.52 -4.26 -5.43
CA GLN A 611 7.52 -3.40 -4.26
C GLN A 611 7.14 -1.97 -4.63
N ARG A 612 7.83 -1.38 -5.61
CA ARG A 612 7.54 -0.01 -6.08
C ARG A 612 6.09 0.12 -6.49
N SER A 613 5.55 -0.85 -7.22
CA SER A 613 4.18 -0.78 -7.73
C SER A 613 3.12 -0.81 -6.62
N ASN A 614 3.41 -1.50 -5.53
CA ASN A 614 2.46 -1.77 -4.46
C ASN A 614 2.69 -0.96 -3.18
N PHE A 615 3.72 -0.12 -3.14
CA PHE A 615 3.93 0.79 -2.03
C PHE A 615 3.22 2.11 -2.36
N PHE A 616 1.90 2.10 -2.24
CA PHE A 616 1.03 3.17 -2.77
C PHE A 616 0.05 3.60 -1.67
N ALA A 617 0.45 4.56 -0.84
CA ALA A 617 -0.12 4.91 0.48
C ALA A 617 -0.04 3.79 1.52
N VAL A 618 -0.50 2.59 1.16
CA VAL A 618 -0.42 1.34 1.93
C VAL A 618 0.34 0.29 1.12
N PRO A 619 0.92 -0.75 1.76
CA PRO A 619 1.50 -1.88 1.04
C PRO A 619 0.38 -2.75 0.44
N THR A 620 -0.06 -2.42 -0.77
CA THR A 620 -1.15 -3.11 -1.46
C THR A 620 -0.76 -4.53 -1.85
N ASP A 621 -1.72 -5.43 -2.00
CA ASP A 621 -1.50 -6.75 -2.59
C ASP A 621 -1.09 -6.66 -4.06
N CYS A 622 -1.87 -5.90 -4.84
CA CYS A 622 -1.68 -5.69 -6.26
C CYS A 622 -2.10 -4.26 -6.68
N PRO A 623 -1.57 -3.69 -7.79
CA PRO A 623 -1.83 -2.29 -8.16
C PRO A 623 -2.90 -2.06 -9.24
N GLN A 624 -3.49 -3.11 -9.81
CA GLN A 624 -4.23 -3.06 -11.08
C GLN A 624 -5.73 -3.34 -10.95
N ARG A 625 -6.15 -4.41 -10.25
CA ARG A 625 -7.55 -4.84 -10.18
C ARG A 625 -8.33 -4.05 -9.13
N ASP A 626 -9.61 -4.36 -9.00
CA ASP A 626 -10.56 -3.87 -7.97
C ASP A 626 -10.25 -4.42 -6.55
N GLU A 627 -9.01 -4.23 -6.09
CA GLU A 627 -8.54 -4.67 -4.78
C GLU A 627 -7.60 -3.62 -4.19
N ARG A 628 -6.30 -3.70 -4.45
CA ARG A 628 -5.31 -2.67 -4.05
C ARG A 628 -5.40 -2.34 -2.57
N MET A 629 -5.51 -3.38 -1.77
CA MET A 629 -5.78 -3.29 -0.33
C MET A 629 -4.55 -3.63 0.47
N GLY A 630 -4.41 -3.01 1.64
CA GLY A 630 -3.31 -3.27 2.56
C GLY A 630 -3.44 -4.62 3.27
N TRP A 631 -3.25 -5.71 2.53
CA TRP A 631 -3.31 -7.07 3.04
C TRP A 631 -2.14 -7.33 4.01
N MET A 632 -2.48 -7.70 5.25
CA MET A 632 -1.52 -7.75 6.35
C MET A 632 -0.51 -8.90 6.22
N GLY A 633 -0.95 -10.07 5.74
CA GLY A 633 -0.08 -11.24 5.53
C GLY A 633 0.95 -11.02 4.44
N ASP A 634 0.57 -10.37 3.36
CA ASP A 634 1.41 -10.07 2.20
C ASP A 634 2.62 -9.23 2.63
N ILE A 635 2.39 -8.08 3.27
CA ILE A 635 3.49 -7.22 3.69
C ILE A 635 4.35 -7.89 4.77
N GLN A 636 3.76 -8.69 5.65
CA GLN A 636 4.50 -9.43 6.66
C GLN A 636 5.54 -10.37 6.05
N VAL A 637 5.15 -11.14 5.02
CA VAL A 637 6.07 -12.11 4.40
C VAL A 637 7.14 -11.41 3.57
N PHE A 638 6.85 -10.22 3.04
CA PHE A 638 7.77 -9.48 2.16
C PHE A 638 8.64 -8.44 2.89
N LEU A 639 8.30 -8.06 4.13
CA LEU A 639 8.92 -6.93 4.83
C LEU A 639 10.45 -6.99 4.86
N ASP A 640 11.04 -8.15 5.13
CA ASP A 640 12.49 -8.23 5.21
C ASP A 640 13.18 -7.87 3.88
N ALA A 641 12.65 -8.35 2.75
CA ALA A 641 13.12 -7.94 1.43
C ALA A 641 12.83 -6.45 1.16
N ALA A 642 11.62 -6.00 1.51
CA ALA A 642 11.19 -4.63 1.31
C ALA A 642 12.11 -3.62 1.99
N ALA A 643 12.53 -3.92 3.21
CA ALA A 643 13.32 -3.04 4.05
C ALA A 643 14.83 -3.03 3.73
N PHE A 644 15.30 -3.99 2.93
CA PHE A 644 16.60 -3.85 2.26
C PHE A 644 16.50 -2.96 1.03
N ASN A 645 15.52 -3.23 0.17
CA ASN A 645 15.33 -2.54 -1.10
C ASN A 645 15.09 -1.05 -0.93
N MET A 646 14.22 -0.66 -0.01
CA MET A 646 13.81 0.73 0.22
C MET A 646 13.70 1.05 1.71
N GLU A 647 13.73 2.34 2.04
CA GLU A 647 13.49 2.86 3.37
C GLU A 647 11.99 2.86 3.68
N VAL A 648 11.52 1.77 4.30
CA VAL A 648 10.09 1.51 4.56
C VAL A 648 9.64 1.91 5.97
N GLY A 649 10.55 2.37 6.83
CA GLY A 649 10.26 2.69 8.23
C GLY A 649 9.09 3.68 8.40
N PRO A 650 9.18 4.91 7.89
CA PRO A 650 8.08 5.89 7.99
C PRO A 650 6.80 5.43 7.27
N PHE A 651 6.91 4.71 6.16
CA PHE A 651 5.78 4.16 5.41
C PHE A 651 5.00 3.11 6.22
N LEU A 652 5.69 2.16 6.85
CA LEU A 652 5.05 1.10 7.62
C LEU A 652 4.67 1.51 9.04
N ARG A 653 5.35 2.49 9.64
CA ARG A 653 4.86 3.11 10.90
C ARG A 653 3.49 3.77 10.67
N ARG A 654 3.29 4.43 9.52
CA ARG A 654 1.97 4.94 9.10
C ARG A 654 0.96 3.81 8.89
N PHE A 655 1.34 2.73 8.20
CA PHE A 655 0.46 1.55 8.05
C PHE A 655 0.03 0.93 9.39
N LEU A 656 0.93 0.92 10.38
CA LEU A 656 0.63 0.43 11.73
C LEU A 656 -0.38 1.33 12.48
N ILE A 657 -0.49 2.62 12.15
CA ILE A 657 -1.58 3.47 12.67
C ILE A 657 -2.93 2.92 12.21
N GLU A 658 -3.05 2.57 10.92
CA GLU A 658 -4.27 1.95 10.37
C GLU A 658 -4.56 0.60 11.04
N ALA A 659 -3.54 -0.24 11.21
CA ALA A 659 -3.69 -1.55 11.85
C ALA A 659 -4.24 -1.43 13.28
N ARG A 660 -3.76 -0.45 14.05
CA ARG A 660 -4.27 -0.18 15.41
C ARG A 660 -5.67 0.43 15.39
N ALA A 661 -5.94 1.35 14.47
CA ALA A 661 -7.25 1.99 14.33
C ALA A 661 -8.34 0.98 13.96
N ALA A 662 -8.03 0.02 13.09
CA ALA A 662 -8.96 -1.02 12.66
C ALA A 662 -9.00 -2.25 13.61
N GLN A 663 -8.17 -2.29 14.68
CA GLN A 663 -8.16 -3.42 15.60
C GLN A 663 -9.50 -3.52 16.34
N ARG A 664 -10.13 -4.69 16.25
CA ARG A 664 -11.42 -5.01 16.87
C ARG A 664 -11.36 -4.83 18.39
N LEU A 665 -12.51 -4.57 19.01
CA LEU A 665 -12.59 -4.38 20.47
C LEU A 665 -12.11 -5.60 21.27
N ASP A 666 -12.28 -6.81 20.74
CA ASP A 666 -11.82 -8.07 21.33
C ASP A 666 -10.32 -8.35 21.13
N GLY A 667 -9.59 -7.48 20.44
CA GLY A 667 -8.15 -7.58 20.19
C GLY A 667 -7.77 -8.21 18.84
N GLY A 668 -8.73 -8.67 18.05
CA GLY A 668 -8.48 -9.20 16.71
C GLY A 668 -7.96 -8.13 15.75
N TYR A 669 -6.80 -8.37 15.11
CA TYR A 669 -6.38 -7.56 13.97
C TYR A 669 -7.11 -8.02 12.71
N PRO A 670 -7.68 -7.11 11.91
CA PRO A 670 -8.27 -7.45 10.62
C PRO A 670 -7.19 -7.93 9.64
N ILE A 671 -7.62 -8.48 8.51
CA ILE A 671 -6.71 -9.06 7.50
C ILE A 671 -6.28 -8.06 6.42
N VAL A 672 -7.00 -6.95 6.31
CA VAL A 672 -6.78 -5.83 5.40
C VAL A 672 -6.93 -4.54 6.19
N VAL A 673 -6.03 -3.58 5.99
CA VAL A 673 -6.18 -2.22 6.55
C VAL A 673 -5.72 -1.12 5.57
N PRO A 674 -6.42 0.03 5.50
CA PRO A 674 -7.80 0.25 5.94
C PRO A 674 -8.80 -0.65 5.22
N GLN A 675 -9.82 -1.15 5.92
CA GLN A 675 -10.90 -1.94 5.34
C GLN A 675 -12.11 -1.03 5.02
N PRO A 676 -12.75 -1.15 3.84
CA PRO A 676 -13.99 -0.43 3.57
C PRO A 676 -15.13 -0.97 4.46
N GLN A 677 -16.17 -0.16 4.73
CA GLN A 677 -17.23 -0.44 5.71
C GLN A 677 -18.05 -1.69 5.41
N SER A 678 -18.21 -2.06 4.14
CA SER A 678 -18.86 -3.31 3.74
C SER A 678 -17.93 -4.52 3.81
N TYR A 679 -16.63 -4.34 4.05
CA TYR A 679 -15.70 -5.46 4.19
C TYR A 679 -16.02 -6.26 5.45
N PRO A 680 -16.10 -7.60 5.37
CA PRO A 680 -16.35 -8.43 6.54
C PRO A 680 -15.26 -8.28 7.59
N ASP A 681 -15.65 -7.99 8.83
CA ASP A 681 -14.73 -7.92 9.97
C ASP A 681 -14.24 -9.33 10.35
N VAL A 682 -13.09 -9.73 9.82
CA VAL A 682 -12.53 -11.09 9.95
C VAL A 682 -11.07 -11.05 10.36
N VAL A 683 -10.65 -12.08 11.08
CA VAL A 683 -9.24 -12.36 11.43
C VAL A 683 -8.75 -13.58 10.64
N THR A 684 -7.45 -13.75 10.47
CA THR A 684 -6.88 -15.03 10.02
C THR A 684 -5.45 -15.19 10.49
N ALA A 685 -5.13 -16.42 10.91
CA ALA A 685 -3.76 -16.78 11.27
C ALA A 685 -2.83 -16.71 10.04
N GLY A 686 -1.61 -16.21 10.24
CA GLY A 686 -0.64 -15.93 9.19
C GLY A 686 -0.78 -14.54 8.53
N TRP A 687 -1.82 -13.77 8.87
CA TRP A 687 -2.03 -12.39 8.36
C TRP A 687 -2.15 -11.39 9.50
N SER A 688 -3.06 -11.65 10.45
CA SER A 688 -3.36 -10.74 11.56
C SER A 688 -2.15 -10.51 12.48
N GLU A 689 -1.22 -11.47 12.55
CA GLU A 689 0.05 -11.40 13.29
C GLU A 689 1.02 -10.34 12.74
N ALA A 690 0.75 -9.76 11.56
CA ALA A 690 1.54 -8.64 11.05
C ALA A 690 1.51 -7.44 12.02
N GLY A 691 0.45 -7.31 12.84
CA GLY A 691 0.40 -6.32 13.93
C GLY A 691 1.50 -6.50 14.99
N ILE A 692 2.16 -7.66 15.06
CA ILE A 692 3.33 -7.95 15.92
C ILE A 692 4.61 -8.06 15.10
N ILE A 693 4.56 -8.74 13.95
CA ILE A 693 5.75 -9.04 13.15
C ILE A 693 6.31 -7.77 12.50
N LEU A 694 5.46 -6.85 12.02
CA LEU A 694 5.93 -5.60 11.42
C LEU A 694 6.66 -4.71 12.45
N PRO A 695 6.14 -4.42 13.67
CA PRO A 695 6.90 -3.69 14.69
C PRO A 695 8.25 -4.33 15.01
N TYR A 696 8.30 -5.65 15.20
CA TYR A 696 9.54 -6.36 15.51
C TYR A 696 10.58 -6.20 14.39
N GLN A 697 10.20 -6.46 13.14
CA GLN A 697 11.12 -6.39 12.01
C GLN A 697 11.58 -4.95 11.71
N LEU A 698 10.70 -3.96 11.88
CA LEU A 698 11.09 -2.54 11.79
C LEU A 698 12.11 -2.16 12.86
N TRP A 699 11.92 -2.61 14.09
CA TRP A 699 12.90 -2.42 15.16
C TRP A 699 14.24 -3.10 14.85
N GLN A 700 14.22 -4.36 14.39
CA GLN A 700 15.45 -5.05 13.97
C GLN A 700 16.19 -4.30 12.85
N ARG A 701 15.44 -3.74 11.90
CA ARG A 701 15.99 -3.03 10.74
C ARG A 701 16.57 -1.66 11.07
N TYR A 702 15.87 -0.87 11.88
CA TYR A 702 16.14 0.56 12.08
C TYR A 702 16.59 0.92 13.51
N GLY A 703 16.46 0.00 14.47
CA GLY A 703 16.90 0.16 15.84
C GLY A 703 16.03 1.05 16.73
N ASP A 704 14.95 1.64 16.20
CA ASP A 704 14.05 2.53 16.92
C ASP A 704 13.03 1.74 17.75
N THR A 705 13.07 1.90 19.08
CA THR A 705 12.11 1.24 19.98
C THR A 705 10.75 1.93 20.04
N ALA A 706 10.59 3.14 19.49
CA ALA A 706 9.31 3.84 19.46
C ALA A 706 8.21 3.03 18.76
N VAL A 707 8.55 2.27 17.70
CA VAL A 707 7.59 1.41 17.01
C VAL A 707 7.04 0.30 17.92
N ILE A 708 7.82 -0.16 18.91
CA ILE A 708 7.36 -1.13 19.91
C ILE A 708 6.39 -0.44 20.87
N GLU A 709 6.80 0.72 21.41
CA GLU A 709 6.00 1.50 22.37
C GLU A 709 4.63 1.90 21.80
N GLU A 710 4.60 2.36 20.56
CA GLU A 710 3.39 2.77 19.84
C GLU A 710 2.39 1.62 19.64
N ASN A 711 2.89 0.38 19.57
CA ASN A 711 2.07 -0.79 19.23
C ASN A 711 1.83 -1.74 20.42
N TRP A 712 2.54 -1.59 21.53
CA TRP A 712 2.55 -2.56 22.63
C TRP A 712 1.16 -2.98 23.11
N THR A 713 0.29 -2.00 23.36
CA THR A 713 -1.08 -2.26 23.86
C THR A 713 -1.90 -3.07 22.86
N ALA A 714 -1.80 -2.75 21.57
CA ALA A 714 -2.54 -3.47 20.53
C ALA A 714 -1.99 -4.89 20.33
N MET A 715 -0.66 -5.07 20.39
CA MET A 715 -0.01 -6.38 20.35
C MET A 715 -0.42 -7.28 21.54
N GLU A 716 -0.49 -6.73 22.76
CA GLU A 716 -0.94 -7.48 23.95
C GLU A 716 -2.40 -7.92 23.81
N ARG A 717 -3.27 -7.06 23.28
CA ARG A 717 -4.69 -7.39 23.03
C ARG A 717 -4.83 -8.55 22.05
N TRP A 718 -4.02 -8.58 20.99
CA TRP A 718 -3.99 -9.71 20.05
C TRP A 718 -3.54 -11.01 20.73
N MET A 719 -2.44 -10.98 21.49
CA MET A 719 -1.97 -12.17 22.22
C MET A 719 -3.03 -12.69 23.21
N THR A 720 -3.75 -11.77 23.86
CA THR A 720 -4.85 -12.10 24.77
C THR A 720 -6.05 -12.70 24.03
N HIS A 721 -6.41 -12.14 22.87
CA HIS A 721 -7.48 -12.63 22.00
C HIS A 721 -7.26 -14.10 21.63
N VAL A 722 -6.08 -14.42 21.09
CA VAL A 722 -5.74 -15.80 20.68
C VAL A 722 -5.71 -16.75 21.88
N ALA A 723 -5.09 -16.35 22.99
CA ALA A 723 -4.96 -17.19 24.17
C ALA A 723 -6.32 -17.51 24.83
N ALA A 724 -7.25 -16.56 24.84
CA ALA A 724 -8.56 -16.72 25.49
C ALA A 724 -9.39 -17.86 24.87
N ALA A 725 -9.27 -18.06 23.56
CA ALA A 725 -9.97 -19.12 22.84
C ALA A 725 -9.21 -20.47 22.83
N ASN A 726 -7.94 -20.49 23.25
CA ASN A 726 -7.03 -21.64 23.06
C ASN A 726 -6.22 -21.96 24.34
N PRO A 727 -6.88 -22.43 25.42
CA PRO A 727 -6.24 -22.65 26.73
C PRO A 727 -5.30 -23.86 26.78
N ASP A 728 -5.31 -24.72 25.76
CA ASP A 728 -4.39 -25.87 25.60
C ASP A 728 -3.11 -25.51 24.81
N TRP A 729 -2.91 -24.23 24.50
CA TRP A 729 -1.74 -23.69 23.78
C TRP A 729 -1.56 -24.25 22.36
N VAL A 730 -2.64 -24.77 21.77
CA VAL A 730 -2.74 -25.11 20.34
C VAL A 730 -3.89 -24.30 19.76
N TRP A 731 -3.66 -23.61 18.63
CA TRP A 731 -4.66 -22.68 18.09
C TRP A 731 -5.77 -23.41 17.34
N ARG A 732 -6.79 -23.88 18.07
CA ARG A 732 -7.91 -24.69 17.58
C ARG A 732 -9.20 -23.91 17.31
N ASN A 733 -9.39 -22.76 17.95
CA ASN A 733 -10.62 -21.99 17.90
C ASN A 733 -10.36 -20.56 17.37
N ASP A 734 -11.42 -19.94 16.83
CA ASP A 734 -11.45 -18.53 16.41
C ASP A 734 -10.33 -18.12 15.42
N ARG A 735 -10.00 -19.00 14.45
CA ARG A 735 -9.02 -18.72 13.38
C ARG A 735 -9.58 -17.92 12.18
N GLY A 736 -10.86 -17.51 12.25
CA GLY A 736 -11.55 -16.76 11.20
C GLY A 736 -11.53 -17.45 9.83
N LEU A 737 -11.07 -16.78 8.77
CA LEU A 737 -11.02 -17.37 7.40
C LEU A 737 -10.01 -18.51 7.28
N ASP A 738 -8.96 -18.47 8.10
CA ASP A 738 -7.93 -19.49 8.23
C ASP A 738 -7.28 -19.83 6.88
N LEU A 739 -6.79 -18.82 6.15
CA LEU A 739 -6.31 -18.91 4.76
C LEU A 739 -5.19 -19.95 4.54
N GLY A 740 -4.46 -20.31 5.60
CA GLY A 740 -3.40 -21.30 5.55
C GLY A 740 -2.22 -20.87 4.67
N ASP A 741 -1.54 -21.84 4.08
CA ASP A 741 -0.42 -21.58 3.17
C ASP A 741 -0.93 -21.21 1.76
N TRP A 742 -1.48 -19.99 1.67
CA TRP A 742 -2.17 -19.45 0.50
C TRP A 742 -1.36 -19.61 -0.79
N LEU A 743 -2.03 -20.06 -1.86
CA LEU A 743 -1.44 -20.29 -3.18
C LEU A 743 -0.23 -21.25 -3.18
N SER A 744 -0.22 -22.19 -2.24
CA SER A 744 0.65 -23.36 -2.34
C SER A 744 0.38 -24.15 -3.63
N VAL A 745 1.42 -24.79 -4.15
CA VAL A 745 1.40 -25.41 -5.50
C VAL A 745 0.41 -26.56 -5.60
N ASP A 746 0.21 -27.29 -4.49
CA ASP A 746 -0.66 -28.47 -4.45
C ASP A 746 -2.15 -28.09 -4.29
N ALA A 747 -2.46 -26.80 -4.14
CA ALA A 747 -3.81 -26.29 -3.95
C ALA A 747 -4.56 -26.20 -5.28
N VAL A 748 -5.79 -26.74 -5.34
CA VAL A 748 -6.68 -26.60 -6.51
C VAL A 748 -7.44 -25.28 -6.41
N LYS A 749 -7.97 -24.98 -5.22
CA LYS A 749 -8.45 -23.66 -4.83
C LYS A 749 -7.38 -22.95 -4.00
N PRO A 750 -7.29 -21.61 -4.05
CA PRO A 750 -6.23 -20.88 -3.34
C PRO A 750 -6.06 -21.20 -1.86
N ASP A 751 -7.17 -21.55 -1.18
CA ASP A 751 -7.22 -21.81 0.26
C ASP A 751 -7.22 -23.29 0.62
N ASP A 752 -7.06 -24.22 -0.32
CA ASP A 752 -7.06 -25.65 0.01
C ASP A 752 -6.02 -25.96 1.11
N GLU A 753 -6.40 -26.79 2.08
CA GLU A 753 -5.54 -27.17 3.20
C GLU A 753 -4.42 -28.14 2.74
N THR A 754 -3.38 -27.60 2.11
CA THR A 754 -2.18 -28.36 1.71
C THR A 754 -1.22 -28.55 2.88
N THR A 755 -1.28 -27.66 3.87
CA THR A 755 -0.62 -27.73 5.17
C THR A 755 -1.68 -27.58 6.25
N PRO A 756 -1.69 -28.39 7.32
CA PRO A 756 -2.73 -28.29 8.35
C PRO A 756 -2.84 -26.86 8.89
N ARG A 757 -4.02 -26.24 8.79
CA ARG A 757 -4.21 -24.82 9.09
C ARG A 757 -3.92 -24.51 10.56
N GLY A 758 -4.34 -25.40 11.47
CA GLY A 758 -4.01 -25.33 12.90
C GLY A 758 -2.51 -25.39 13.21
N LEU A 759 -1.72 -26.08 12.36
CA LEU A 759 -0.26 -26.11 12.46
C LEU A 759 0.31 -24.75 12.11
N CYS A 760 -0.07 -24.17 10.96
CA CYS A 760 0.35 -22.83 10.56
C CYS A 760 0.01 -21.80 11.64
N ALA A 761 -1.22 -21.82 12.14
CA ALA A 761 -1.68 -20.91 13.17
C ALA A 761 -0.89 -21.03 14.48
N THR A 762 -0.73 -22.24 14.99
CA THR A 762 0.01 -22.48 16.24
C THR A 762 1.49 -22.07 16.09
N ALA A 763 2.08 -22.26 14.92
CA ALA A 763 3.45 -21.84 14.64
C ALA A 763 3.60 -20.31 14.68
N TYR A 764 2.71 -19.57 14.01
CA TYR A 764 2.72 -18.09 14.03
C TYR A 764 2.41 -17.51 15.41
N TRP A 765 1.57 -18.15 16.20
CA TRP A 765 1.32 -17.75 17.59
C TRP A 765 2.57 -17.94 18.47
N ALA A 766 3.26 -19.08 18.33
CA ALA A 766 4.51 -19.32 19.03
C ALA A 766 5.56 -18.28 18.63
N TRP A 767 5.71 -18.00 17.34
CA TRP A 767 6.64 -17.00 16.86
C TRP A 767 6.30 -15.61 17.41
N SER A 768 5.04 -15.20 17.38
CA SER A 768 4.58 -13.94 17.97
C SER A 768 4.93 -13.82 19.46
N ALA A 769 4.80 -14.89 20.24
CA ALA A 769 5.22 -14.90 21.65
C ALA A 769 6.74 -14.68 21.81
N ASP A 770 7.56 -15.29 20.95
CA ASP A 770 9.01 -15.08 20.91
C ASP A 770 9.37 -13.61 20.62
N LEU A 771 8.71 -13.03 19.60
CA LEU A 771 8.91 -11.63 19.22
C LEU A 771 8.48 -10.67 20.34
N MET A 772 7.34 -10.94 21.00
CA MET A 772 6.86 -10.16 22.14
C MET A 772 7.83 -10.20 23.32
N ALA A 773 8.44 -11.35 23.61
CA ALA A 773 9.45 -11.47 24.66
C ALA A 773 10.70 -10.62 24.35
N ALA A 774 11.21 -10.68 23.11
CA ALA A 774 12.35 -9.88 22.68
C ALA A 774 12.07 -8.37 22.72
N MET A 775 10.89 -7.95 22.26
CA MET A 775 10.47 -6.54 22.31
C MET A 775 10.25 -6.03 23.74
N ALA A 776 9.73 -6.88 24.63
CA ALA A 776 9.60 -6.56 26.05
C ALA A 776 10.97 -6.34 26.69
N GLU A 777 11.94 -7.20 26.41
CA GLU A 777 13.31 -7.04 26.91
C GLU A 777 13.94 -5.73 26.40
N ALA A 778 13.82 -5.47 25.10
CA ALA A 778 14.38 -4.27 24.47
C ALA A 778 13.83 -2.95 25.04
N THR A 779 12.61 -2.98 25.56
CA THR A 779 11.93 -1.81 26.13
C THR A 779 11.90 -1.81 27.67
N GLY A 780 12.61 -2.73 28.31
CA GLY A 780 12.72 -2.79 29.77
C GLY A 780 11.48 -3.35 30.50
N ARG A 781 10.57 -4.01 29.78
CA ARG A 781 9.38 -4.69 30.33
C ARG A 781 9.70 -6.11 30.81
N THR A 782 10.57 -6.23 31.82
CA THR A 782 11.10 -7.53 32.27
C THR A 782 10.01 -8.57 32.60
N ALA A 783 8.94 -8.17 33.29
CA ALA A 783 7.85 -9.09 33.64
C ALA A 783 7.09 -9.61 32.41
N ASP A 784 6.92 -8.77 31.38
CA ASP A 784 6.29 -9.20 30.13
C ASP A 784 7.22 -10.10 29.31
N ALA A 785 8.53 -9.84 29.34
CA ALA A 785 9.52 -10.69 28.68
C ALA A 785 9.49 -12.11 29.26
N GLU A 786 9.49 -12.24 30.59
CA GLU A 786 9.35 -13.53 31.28
C GLU A 786 8.00 -14.21 30.96
N ARG A 787 6.90 -13.44 30.97
CA ARG A 787 5.55 -13.94 30.65
C ARG A 787 5.49 -14.53 29.24
N TYR A 788 5.96 -13.79 28.24
CA TYR A 788 5.88 -14.23 26.84
C TYR A 788 6.88 -15.34 26.52
N ALA A 789 8.04 -15.38 27.18
CA ALA A 789 8.95 -16.53 27.10
C ALA A 789 8.29 -17.82 27.64
N ALA A 790 7.56 -17.74 28.75
CA ALA A 790 6.81 -18.88 29.29
C ALA A 790 5.66 -19.31 28.35
N ILE A 791 4.90 -18.36 27.80
CA ILE A 791 3.84 -18.65 26.82
C ILE A 791 4.43 -19.34 25.57
N ARG A 792 5.57 -18.85 25.08
CA ARG A 792 6.29 -19.45 23.96
C ARG A 792 6.66 -20.90 24.21
N GLU A 793 7.14 -21.22 25.42
CA GLU A 793 7.49 -22.59 25.81
C GLU A 793 6.25 -23.51 25.81
N GLU A 794 5.15 -23.07 26.42
CA GLU A 794 3.90 -23.84 26.47
C GLU A 794 3.32 -24.12 25.07
N ILE A 795 3.30 -23.10 24.18
CA ILE A 795 2.87 -23.29 22.80
C ILE A 795 3.81 -24.27 22.07
N GLY A 796 5.12 -24.17 22.29
CA GLY A 796 6.11 -25.09 21.71
C GLY A 796 5.89 -26.55 22.13
N LEU A 797 5.61 -26.78 23.41
CA LEU A 797 5.27 -28.12 23.93
C LEU A 797 3.96 -28.65 23.32
N GLY A 798 2.93 -27.80 23.25
CA GLY A 798 1.65 -28.15 22.61
C GLY A 798 1.82 -28.47 21.12
N PHE A 799 2.57 -27.65 20.39
CA PHE A 799 2.89 -27.87 18.98
C PHE A 799 3.64 -29.18 18.75
N ALA A 800 4.69 -29.43 19.52
CA ALA A 800 5.50 -30.64 19.38
C ALA A 800 4.68 -31.90 19.65
N ALA A 801 3.84 -31.87 20.69
CA ALA A 801 2.97 -33.00 21.04
C ALA A 801 1.89 -33.30 19.99
N GLU A 802 1.34 -32.26 19.35
CA GLU A 802 0.27 -32.41 18.34
C GLU A 802 0.81 -32.74 16.95
N TYR A 803 1.90 -32.08 16.53
CA TYR A 803 2.29 -32.01 15.12
C TYR A 803 3.65 -32.64 14.80
N VAL A 804 4.52 -32.96 15.77
CA VAL A 804 5.87 -33.47 15.48
C VAL A 804 5.96 -34.97 15.71
N GLY A 805 6.19 -35.72 14.63
CA GLY A 805 6.44 -37.16 14.67
C GLY A 805 7.85 -37.50 15.17
N HIS A 806 7.99 -38.69 15.77
CA HIS A 806 9.28 -39.25 16.25
C HIS A 806 10.35 -39.43 15.17
N ASP A 807 9.97 -39.39 13.89
CA ASP A 807 10.83 -39.48 12.71
C ASP A 807 11.16 -38.10 12.11
N GLY A 808 10.74 -37.01 12.75
CA GLY A 808 10.91 -35.64 12.25
C GLY A 808 9.86 -35.24 11.21
N VAL A 809 8.86 -36.07 10.90
CA VAL A 809 7.74 -35.63 10.07
C VAL A 809 6.88 -34.65 10.85
N VAL A 810 6.65 -33.46 10.28
CA VAL A 810 5.81 -32.42 10.88
C VAL A 810 4.45 -32.36 10.17
N GLY A 811 3.36 -32.50 10.92
CA GLY A 811 1.99 -32.52 10.42
C GLY A 811 1.78 -33.59 9.35
N ASN A 812 1.39 -33.17 8.15
CA ASN A 812 1.23 -34.05 6.99
C ASN A 812 2.52 -34.22 6.15
N GLY A 813 3.66 -33.70 6.61
CA GLY A 813 4.94 -33.75 5.88
C GLY A 813 5.04 -32.77 4.71
N SER A 814 4.13 -31.79 4.60
CA SER A 814 4.23 -30.70 3.63
C SER A 814 5.52 -29.87 3.81
N GLN A 815 6.00 -29.28 2.72
CA GLN A 815 7.18 -28.42 2.77
C GLN A 815 6.97 -27.25 3.75
N THR A 816 5.82 -26.58 3.70
CA THR A 816 5.52 -25.46 4.60
C THR A 816 5.43 -25.89 6.06
N GLY A 817 4.80 -27.02 6.36
CA GLY A 817 4.76 -27.55 7.73
C GLY A 817 6.17 -27.76 8.31
N GLN A 818 7.07 -28.35 7.52
CA GLN A 818 8.47 -28.53 7.90
C GLN A 818 9.22 -27.20 8.05
N VAL A 819 9.05 -26.29 7.08
CA VAL A 819 9.72 -24.99 7.05
C VAL A 819 9.34 -24.15 8.27
N LEU A 820 8.04 -23.98 8.55
CA LEU A 820 7.58 -23.16 9.69
C LEU A 820 8.07 -23.73 11.01
N ALA A 821 7.97 -25.05 11.22
CA ALA A 821 8.39 -25.67 12.47
C ALA A 821 9.91 -25.59 12.69
N LEU A 822 10.72 -25.74 11.64
CA LEU A 822 12.17 -25.65 11.73
C LEU A 822 12.64 -24.20 11.97
N TYR A 823 12.09 -23.26 11.19
CA TYR A 823 12.43 -21.84 11.26
C TYR A 823 12.02 -21.21 12.60
N MET A 824 10.81 -21.50 13.07
CA MET A 824 10.28 -20.96 14.33
C MET A 824 10.71 -21.75 15.58
N GLY A 825 11.64 -22.70 15.43
CA GLY A 825 12.25 -23.42 16.55
C GLY A 825 11.28 -24.34 17.32
N LEU A 826 10.32 -24.94 16.63
CA LEU A 826 9.27 -25.78 17.24
C LEU A 826 9.57 -27.29 17.17
N VAL A 827 10.53 -27.69 16.33
CA VAL A 827 11.03 -29.07 16.29
C VAL A 827 12.03 -29.30 17.42
N PRO A 828 11.86 -30.34 18.27
CA PRO A 828 12.84 -30.73 19.29
C PRO A 828 14.25 -30.88 18.72
N ALA A 829 15.27 -30.46 19.49
CA ALA A 829 16.64 -30.31 19.01
C ALA A 829 17.22 -31.59 18.37
N ASP A 830 16.89 -32.76 18.91
CA ASP A 830 17.32 -34.08 18.44
C ASP A 830 16.62 -34.53 17.14
N LEU A 831 15.48 -33.91 16.79
CA LEU A 831 14.72 -34.22 15.58
C LEU A 831 14.94 -33.21 14.44
N ARG A 832 15.61 -32.08 14.69
CA ARG A 832 15.81 -31.01 13.67
C ARG A 832 16.47 -31.52 12.39
N GLU A 833 17.52 -32.34 12.50
CA GLU A 833 18.20 -32.91 11.34
C GLU A 833 17.31 -33.89 10.57
N ALA A 834 16.45 -34.64 11.27
CA ALA A 834 15.51 -35.56 10.63
C ALA A 834 14.41 -34.79 9.88
N ALA A 835 13.83 -33.76 10.51
CA ALA A 835 12.84 -32.88 9.90
C ALA A 835 13.37 -32.15 8.66
N ALA A 836 14.60 -31.62 8.72
CA ALA A 836 15.23 -30.98 7.56
C ALA A 836 15.46 -31.97 6.40
N ARG A 837 15.78 -33.24 6.70
CA ARG A 837 15.88 -34.29 5.68
C ARG A 837 14.53 -34.62 5.05
N VAL A 838 13.44 -34.66 5.82
CA VAL A 838 12.08 -34.85 5.26
C VAL A 838 11.75 -33.75 4.24
N LEU A 839 12.05 -32.50 4.56
CA LEU A 839 11.88 -31.38 3.63
C LEU A 839 12.72 -31.55 2.35
N ALA A 840 14.01 -31.84 2.51
CA ALA A 840 14.94 -32.00 1.38
C ALA A 840 14.55 -33.16 0.46
N ASP A 841 14.17 -34.29 1.03
CA ASP A 841 13.77 -35.47 0.29
C ASP A 841 12.46 -35.25 -0.49
N ASP A 842 11.50 -34.48 0.05
CA ASP A 842 10.32 -34.08 -0.71
C ASP A 842 10.68 -33.19 -1.92
N ILE A 843 11.52 -32.17 -1.72
CA ILE A 843 11.97 -31.27 -2.79
C ILE A 843 12.67 -32.07 -3.91
N ARG A 844 13.59 -32.97 -3.54
CA ARG A 844 14.30 -33.85 -4.49
C ARG A 844 13.34 -34.79 -5.21
N ARG A 845 12.41 -35.42 -4.48
CA ARG A 845 11.37 -36.31 -5.05
C ARG A 845 10.51 -35.59 -6.10
N ARG A 846 10.25 -34.29 -5.92
CA ARG A 846 9.52 -33.44 -6.86
C ARG A 846 10.39 -32.90 -8.01
N GLY A 847 11.66 -33.31 -8.10
CA GLY A 847 12.58 -32.85 -9.15
C GLY A 847 13.12 -31.45 -8.89
N MET A 848 13.49 -31.16 -7.63
CA MET A 848 13.95 -29.84 -7.16
C MET A 848 12.89 -28.75 -7.31
N LYS A 849 11.67 -29.03 -6.84
CA LYS A 849 10.53 -28.11 -6.88
C LYS A 849 10.01 -27.80 -5.49
N LEU A 850 9.73 -26.52 -5.27
CA LEU A 850 8.98 -26.07 -4.10
C LEU A 850 7.51 -26.46 -4.25
N SER A 851 6.81 -26.57 -3.11
CA SER A 851 5.35 -26.68 -3.06
C SER A 851 4.72 -25.65 -2.13
N THR A 852 5.52 -24.72 -1.60
CA THR A 852 5.14 -23.71 -0.62
C THR A 852 4.27 -22.60 -1.22
N GLY A 853 3.32 -22.11 -0.43
CA GLY A 853 2.56 -20.88 -0.65
C GLY A 853 3.19 -19.70 0.09
N PHE A 854 2.36 -18.71 0.45
CA PHE A 854 2.82 -17.43 1.02
C PHE A 854 3.56 -17.60 2.35
N LEU A 855 3.12 -18.51 3.22
CA LEU A 855 3.66 -18.62 4.58
C LEU A 855 4.96 -19.42 4.62
N GLY A 856 5.12 -20.42 3.76
CA GLY A 856 6.34 -21.24 3.71
C GLY A 856 7.48 -20.63 2.90
N THR A 857 7.17 -19.99 1.77
CA THR A 857 8.17 -19.53 0.79
C THR A 857 9.28 -18.62 1.37
N PRO A 858 9.00 -17.63 2.24
CA PRO A 858 10.00 -16.69 2.73
C PRO A 858 11.17 -17.34 3.49
N TYR A 859 10.92 -18.50 4.11
CA TYR A 859 11.85 -19.14 5.05
C TYR A 859 12.49 -20.43 4.50
N LEU A 860 11.98 -20.93 3.37
CA LEU A 860 12.36 -22.21 2.78
C LEU A 860 13.88 -22.35 2.57
N LEU A 861 14.50 -21.34 1.95
CA LEU A 861 15.93 -21.38 1.64
C LEU A 861 16.81 -21.22 2.89
N ASP A 862 16.37 -20.44 3.88
CA ASP A 862 17.09 -20.31 5.17
C ASP A 862 17.12 -21.66 5.90
N VAL A 863 15.99 -22.36 5.98
CA VAL A 863 15.90 -23.68 6.64
C VAL A 863 16.82 -24.70 5.98
N LEU A 864 16.86 -24.77 4.65
CA LEU A 864 17.77 -25.66 3.93
C LEU A 864 19.24 -25.28 4.14
N ALA A 865 19.56 -23.97 4.10
CA ALA A 865 20.91 -23.48 4.31
C ALA A 865 21.42 -23.77 5.72
N ASP A 866 20.58 -23.54 6.74
CA ASP A 866 20.92 -23.80 8.15
C ASP A 866 21.06 -25.31 8.45
N ALA A 867 20.44 -26.17 7.64
CA ALA A 867 20.66 -27.62 7.65
C ALA A 867 21.90 -28.07 6.86
N GLY A 868 22.68 -27.14 6.28
CA GLY A 868 23.88 -27.44 5.48
C GLY A 868 23.59 -27.99 4.08
N LEU A 869 22.35 -27.89 3.59
CA LEU A 869 21.90 -28.46 2.32
C LEU A 869 22.11 -27.49 1.14
N LEU A 870 23.30 -26.92 1.02
CA LEU A 870 23.59 -25.83 0.05
C LEU A 870 23.40 -26.25 -1.42
N ALA A 871 23.65 -27.51 -1.76
CA ALA A 871 23.41 -28.03 -3.11
C ALA A 871 21.91 -28.06 -3.46
N ASP A 872 21.03 -28.28 -2.48
CA ASP A 872 19.58 -28.23 -2.70
C ASP A 872 19.10 -26.78 -2.82
N VAL A 873 19.65 -25.87 -1.99
CA VAL A 873 19.41 -24.42 -2.10
C VAL A 873 19.74 -23.90 -3.50
N GLU A 874 20.93 -24.21 -4.00
CA GLU A 874 21.39 -23.76 -5.32
C GLU A 874 20.48 -24.28 -6.44
N GLN A 875 20.21 -25.58 -6.46
CA GLN A 875 19.39 -26.20 -7.50
C GLN A 875 17.94 -25.70 -7.47
N LEU A 876 17.34 -25.55 -6.29
CA LEU A 876 15.98 -25.05 -6.14
C LEU A 876 15.86 -23.58 -6.57
N LEU A 877 16.86 -22.76 -6.25
CA LEU A 877 16.85 -21.33 -6.56
C LEU A 877 17.06 -21.04 -8.06
N LEU A 878 17.93 -21.81 -8.73
CA LEU A 878 18.38 -21.52 -10.11
C LEU A 878 17.60 -22.26 -11.21
N GLN A 879 16.77 -23.23 -10.84
CA GLN A 879 15.94 -23.95 -11.81
C GLN A 879 14.85 -23.04 -12.44
N THR A 880 14.49 -23.31 -13.70
CA THR A 880 13.58 -22.46 -14.49
C THR A 880 12.25 -23.13 -14.89
N GLY A 881 11.97 -24.33 -14.39
CA GLY A 881 10.71 -25.02 -14.70
C GLY A 881 9.62 -24.74 -13.66
N TYR A 882 8.36 -24.90 -14.02
CA TYR A 882 7.26 -24.79 -13.06
C TYR A 882 7.35 -25.84 -11.93
N PRO A 883 7.01 -25.50 -10.68
CA PRO A 883 6.94 -24.14 -10.11
C PRO A 883 8.33 -23.57 -9.74
N GLY A 884 8.48 -22.24 -9.72
CA GLY A 884 9.66 -21.58 -9.15
C GLY A 884 9.88 -20.14 -9.64
N TRP A 885 10.78 -19.40 -8.99
CA TRP A 885 11.10 -18.02 -9.38
C TRP A 885 11.70 -17.93 -10.80
N GLY A 886 12.57 -18.89 -11.14
CA GLY A 886 13.16 -18.97 -12.47
C GLY A 886 12.14 -19.24 -13.58
N TYR A 887 11.00 -19.86 -13.24
CA TYR A 887 9.90 -20.06 -14.18
C TYR A 887 9.25 -18.73 -14.58
N MET A 888 8.88 -17.89 -13.59
CA MET A 888 8.31 -16.56 -13.87
C MET A 888 9.23 -15.75 -14.78
N ALA A 889 10.54 -15.72 -14.47
CA ALA A 889 11.52 -15.03 -15.29
C ALA A 889 11.62 -15.61 -16.71
N ALA A 890 11.59 -16.94 -16.86
CA ALA A 890 11.61 -17.60 -18.16
C ALA A 890 10.36 -17.32 -19.01
N GLN A 891 9.21 -17.06 -18.38
CA GLN A 891 7.98 -16.62 -19.05
C GLN A 891 7.96 -15.11 -19.36
N GLY A 892 9.05 -14.38 -19.10
CA GLY A 892 9.15 -12.95 -19.41
C GLY A 892 8.51 -12.02 -18.38
N ALA A 893 8.29 -12.50 -17.15
CA ALA A 893 7.82 -11.67 -16.05
C ALA A 893 8.79 -10.50 -15.80
N THR A 894 8.24 -9.29 -15.60
CA THR A 894 8.99 -8.07 -15.23
C THR A 894 8.69 -7.60 -13.81
N SER A 895 7.77 -8.30 -13.15
CA SER A 895 7.29 -8.18 -11.79
C SER A 895 7.11 -9.59 -11.24
N VAL A 896 6.93 -9.73 -9.93
CA VAL A 896 6.57 -11.01 -9.31
C VAL A 896 5.07 -11.24 -9.49
N TRP A 897 4.67 -12.48 -9.78
CA TRP A 897 3.25 -12.84 -9.96
C TRP A 897 2.62 -13.28 -8.64
N GLU A 898 1.30 -13.15 -8.53
CA GLU A 898 0.51 -13.66 -7.40
C GLU A 898 0.59 -15.19 -7.30
N ARG A 899 0.60 -15.88 -8.44
CA ARG A 899 0.65 -17.34 -8.53
C ARG A 899 1.93 -17.84 -9.16
N TRP A 900 2.43 -19.00 -8.71
CA TRP A 900 3.53 -19.71 -9.37
C TRP A 900 3.25 -20.05 -10.83
N ASN A 901 1.98 -20.26 -11.18
CA ASN A 901 1.48 -20.57 -12.52
C ASN A 901 0.68 -19.41 -13.14
N GLY A 902 1.04 -18.15 -12.88
CA GLY A 902 0.25 -17.00 -13.34
C GLY A 902 -0.16 -17.06 -14.82
N ASP A 903 0.72 -17.52 -15.71
CA ASP A 903 0.46 -17.73 -17.14
C ASP A 903 -0.66 -18.73 -17.51
N THR A 904 -1.01 -19.64 -16.60
CA THR A 904 -2.05 -20.68 -16.82
C THR A 904 -3.09 -20.74 -15.71
N GLY A 905 -2.97 -19.86 -14.71
CA GLY A 905 -3.84 -19.79 -13.54
C GLY A 905 -5.22 -19.24 -13.84
N ASP A 906 -6.14 -19.41 -12.89
CA ASP A 906 -7.49 -18.88 -12.98
C ASP A 906 -7.49 -17.35 -12.99
N ILE A 907 -7.92 -16.77 -14.10
CA ILE A 907 -7.91 -15.34 -14.36
C ILE A 907 -8.73 -14.52 -13.36
N ALA A 908 -9.70 -15.13 -12.68
CA ALA A 908 -10.53 -14.47 -11.67
C ALA A 908 -9.73 -13.99 -10.44
N MET A 909 -8.55 -14.55 -10.18
CA MET A 909 -7.63 -14.08 -9.13
C MET A 909 -6.20 -14.38 -9.55
N ASN A 910 -5.68 -13.53 -10.45
CA ASN A 910 -4.39 -13.75 -11.09
C ASN A 910 -3.67 -12.44 -11.44
N SER A 911 -3.10 -11.81 -10.43
CA SER A 911 -2.26 -10.63 -10.59
C SER A 911 -0.87 -11.00 -11.12
N TYR A 912 -0.37 -10.21 -12.07
CA TYR A 912 1.01 -10.32 -12.56
C TYR A 912 1.95 -9.37 -11.81
N ASN A 913 1.50 -8.75 -10.71
CA ASN A 913 2.27 -7.81 -9.92
C ASN A 913 1.95 -7.89 -8.42
N HIS A 914 2.52 -8.90 -7.75
CA HIS A 914 2.31 -9.23 -6.35
C HIS A 914 3.66 -9.51 -5.68
N TYR A 915 4.01 -8.81 -4.61
CA TYR A 915 5.38 -8.90 -4.06
C TYR A 915 5.65 -10.13 -3.18
N ALA A 916 4.63 -10.89 -2.76
CA ALA A 916 4.76 -11.92 -1.72
C ALA A 916 5.88 -12.95 -2.02
N PHE A 917 5.91 -13.53 -3.23
CA PHE A 917 6.98 -14.47 -3.62
C PHE A 917 8.33 -13.79 -3.89
N GLY A 918 8.38 -12.46 -3.94
CA GLY A 918 9.60 -11.66 -3.95
C GLY A 918 10.35 -11.69 -2.62
N ALA A 919 9.76 -12.23 -1.55
CA ALA A 919 10.37 -12.36 -0.23
C ALA A 919 11.73 -13.09 -0.24
N VAL A 920 11.98 -13.94 -1.25
CA VAL A 920 13.27 -14.59 -1.50
C VAL A 920 14.44 -13.60 -1.59
N VAL A 921 14.19 -12.34 -1.98
CA VAL A 921 15.23 -11.31 -2.04
C VAL A 921 15.81 -10.98 -0.68
N GLY A 922 15.08 -11.17 0.42
CA GLY A 922 15.67 -11.10 1.76
C GLY A 922 16.84 -12.09 1.89
N PHE A 923 16.64 -13.35 1.47
CA PHE A 923 17.69 -14.36 1.47
C PHE A 923 18.89 -13.94 0.60
N PHE A 924 18.65 -13.24 -0.52
CA PHE A 924 19.74 -12.73 -1.36
C PHE A 924 20.63 -11.77 -0.58
N TYR A 925 20.07 -10.77 0.12
CA TYR A 925 20.88 -9.85 0.93
C TYR A 925 21.55 -10.56 2.11
N ARG A 926 20.79 -11.32 2.90
CA ARG A 926 21.32 -11.93 4.15
C ARG A 926 22.33 -13.03 3.91
N ARG A 927 22.06 -13.91 2.93
CA ARG A 927 22.79 -15.17 2.78
C ARG A 927 23.67 -15.19 1.54
N LEU A 928 23.31 -14.54 0.43
CA LEU A 928 24.22 -14.45 -0.72
C LEU A 928 25.17 -13.25 -0.61
N GLY A 929 24.63 -12.08 -0.26
CA GLY A 929 25.40 -10.88 0.03
C GLY A 929 26.05 -10.90 1.42
N GLY A 930 25.55 -11.72 2.36
CA GLY A 930 26.09 -11.76 3.71
C GLY A 930 25.82 -10.50 4.53
N ILE A 931 24.70 -9.79 4.31
CA ILE A 931 24.34 -8.59 5.08
C ILE A 931 23.09 -8.90 5.92
N ALA A 932 23.26 -9.11 7.22
CA ALA A 932 22.14 -9.32 8.15
C ALA A 932 22.33 -8.48 9.43
N PRO A 933 21.24 -8.10 10.12
CA PRO A 933 21.36 -7.46 11.43
C PRO A 933 21.94 -8.45 12.44
N GLY A 934 23.07 -8.12 13.06
CA GLY A 934 23.58 -8.82 14.24
C GLY A 934 23.05 -8.23 15.56
N ALA A 935 22.57 -6.99 15.49
CA ALA A 935 21.79 -6.29 16.50
C ALA A 935 20.81 -5.32 15.80
N PRO A 936 19.72 -4.90 16.47
CA PRO A 936 18.80 -3.91 15.94
C PRO A 936 19.51 -2.66 15.38
N GLY A 937 19.10 -2.20 14.20
CA GLY A 937 19.66 -1.01 13.56
C GLY A 937 21.10 -1.17 13.03
N PHE A 938 21.58 -2.40 12.86
CA PHE A 938 22.88 -2.72 12.27
C PHE A 938 24.11 -2.18 13.02
N ARG A 939 23.97 -1.84 14.32
CA ARG A 939 25.10 -1.54 15.21
C ARG A 939 26.12 -2.68 15.26
N ARG A 940 25.59 -3.90 15.26
CA ARG A 940 26.33 -5.11 14.94
C ARG A 940 25.77 -5.68 13.65
N ILE A 941 26.66 -6.07 12.75
CA ILE A 941 26.33 -6.61 11.43
C ILE A 941 26.77 -8.06 11.41
N ALA A 942 25.84 -8.97 11.17
CA ALA A 942 26.18 -10.37 10.94
C ALA A 942 26.58 -10.54 9.47
N VAL A 943 27.83 -10.93 9.22
CA VAL A 943 28.39 -11.13 7.88
C VAL A 943 28.70 -12.60 7.64
N ARG A 944 27.76 -13.29 6.99
CA ARG A 944 27.79 -14.76 6.80
C ARG A 944 27.44 -15.17 5.36
N PRO A 945 28.22 -14.76 4.35
CA PRO A 945 27.92 -15.06 2.96
C PRO A 945 28.05 -16.56 2.66
N LEU A 946 27.08 -17.10 1.93
CA LEU A 946 27.09 -18.42 1.33
C LEU A 946 27.67 -18.31 -0.08
N TRP A 947 28.53 -19.26 -0.43
CA TRP A 947 28.99 -19.42 -1.82
C TRP A 947 28.19 -20.53 -2.50
N LEU A 948 27.41 -20.14 -3.50
CA LEU A 948 26.74 -21.06 -4.42
C LEU A 948 27.42 -20.87 -5.79
N ALA A 949 28.10 -21.90 -6.29
CA ALA A 949 28.88 -21.82 -7.54
C ALA A 949 28.03 -21.38 -8.74
N GLY A 950 26.75 -21.76 -8.79
CA GLY A 950 25.79 -21.34 -9.82
C GLY A 950 25.27 -19.90 -9.67
N ALA A 951 25.33 -19.32 -8.46
CA ALA A 951 25.09 -17.89 -8.27
C ALA A 951 26.33 -17.06 -8.63
N GLY A 952 27.53 -17.64 -8.41
CA GLY A 952 28.81 -16.98 -8.65
C GLY A 952 28.99 -15.74 -7.78
N ARG A 953 29.62 -14.70 -8.34
CA ARG A 953 29.86 -13.45 -7.61
C ARG A 953 28.58 -12.74 -7.26
N VAL A 954 28.56 -12.15 -6.07
CA VAL A 954 27.46 -11.31 -5.59
C VAL A 954 28.04 -9.99 -5.07
N GLU A 955 27.48 -8.89 -5.54
CA GLU A 955 27.73 -7.56 -4.97
C GLU A 955 26.43 -7.08 -4.32
N ALA A 956 26.51 -6.61 -3.08
CA ALA A 956 25.37 -6.07 -2.36
C ALA A 956 25.73 -4.76 -1.67
N THR A 957 24.84 -3.78 -1.72
CA THR A 957 24.95 -2.52 -0.97
C THR A 957 23.63 -2.27 -0.25
N TYR A 958 23.73 -1.87 1.01
CA TYR A 958 22.60 -1.46 1.85
C TYR A 958 22.91 -0.16 2.59
N GLU A 959 22.11 0.88 2.33
CA GLU A 959 22.17 2.19 2.97
C GLU A 959 21.40 2.20 4.32
N SER A 960 21.93 1.45 5.30
CA SER A 960 21.35 1.29 6.64
C SER A 960 21.21 2.60 7.42
N CYS A 961 20.43 2.61 8.51
CA CYS A 961 20.26 3.80 9.37
C CYS A 961 21.58 4.34 9.97
N VAL A 962 22.63 3.51 10.04
CA VAL A 962 23.96 3.88 10.54
C VAL A 962 24.98 4.18 9.44
N GLY A 963 24.62 3.97 8.16
CA GLY A 963 25.46 4.23 7.00
C GLY A 963 25.54 3.07 6.02
N ARG A 964 26.40 3.20 5.01
CA ARG A 964 26.56 2.20 3.94
C ARG A 964 27.24 0.92 4.44
N ILE A 965 26.56 -0.20 4.25
CA ILE A 965 27.13 -1.55 4.35
C ILE A 965 27.24 -2.10 2.94
N ALA A 966 28.41 -2.59 2.55
CA ALA A 966 28.59 -3.16 1.21
C ALA A 966 29.42 -4.43 1.27
N THR A 967 29.09 -5.41 0.43
CA THR A 967 29.82 -6.65 0.30
C THR A 967 30.05 -7.00 -1.16
N ARG A 968 31.18 -7.65 -1.42
CA ARG A 968 31.44 -8.35 -2.67
C ARG A 968 32.03 -9.72 -2.36
N THR A 969 31.38 -10.78 -2.82
CA THR A 969 31.81 -12.16 -2.65
C THR A 969 32.38 -12.72 -3.94
N ASP A 970 33.45 -13.51 -3.83
CA ASP A 970 34.04 -14.26 -4.95
C ASP A 970 34.55 -15.62 -4.44
N GLY A 971 34.66 -16.57 -5.36
CA GLY A 971 34.93 -17.96 -5.01
C GLY A 971 35.17 -18.84 -6.24
N ASP A 972 35.43 -20.11 -5.98
CA ASP A 972 35.72 -21.12 -6.98
C ASP A 972 35.06 -22.47 -6.61
N SER A 973 35.54 -23.57 -7.19
CA SER A 973 35.06 -24.91 -6.89
C SER A 973 35.35 -25.39 -5.46
N GLU A 974 36.31 -24.77 -4.76
CA GLU A 974 36.62 -25.06 -3.35
C GLU A 974 35.80 -24.21 -2.37
N GLY A 975 35.02 -23.26 -2.88
CA GLY A 975 34.10 -22.43 -2.10
C GLY A 975 34.45 -20.94 -2.15
N LEU A 976 33.94 -20.20 -1.17
CA LEU A 976 34.24 -18.78 -1.00
C LEU A 976 35.76 -18.59 -0.82
N SER A 977 36.35 -17.67 -1.59
CA SER A 977 37.79 -17.34 -1.54
C SER A 977 38.07 -15.86 -1.36
N ARG A 978 37.06 -14.99 -1.55
CA ARG A 978 37.18 -13.54 -1.32
C ARG A 978 35.91 -12.93 -0.73
N LEU A 979 36.10 -11.96 0.18
CA LEU A 979 35.07 -11.07 0.68
C LEU A 979 35.64 -9.65 0.80
N SER A 980 35.12 -8.72 0.01
CA SER A 980 35.27 -7.28 0.25
C SER A 980 34.11 -6.81 1.13
N LEU A 981 34.37 -6.02 2.16
CA LEU A 981 33.36 -5.58 3.13
C LEU A 981 33.58 -4.11 3.53
N THR A 982 32.53 -3.30 3.42
CA THR A 982 32.46 -1.94 3.99
C THR A 982 31.59 -1.96 5.24
N VAL A 983 32.14 -1.50 6.37
CA VAL A 983 31.46 -1.37 7.66
C VAL A 983 31.34 0.12 8.03
N PRO A 984 30.13 0.68 8.26
CA PRO A 984 29.96 2.07 8.68
C PRO A 984 30.70 2.41 9.97
N ALA A 985 31.03 3.68 10.18
CA ALA A 985 31.53 4.14 11.47
C ALA A 985 30.54 3.83 12.59
N ASN A 986 31.06 3.67 13.81
CA ASN A 986 30.29 3.35 15.00
C ASN A 986 29.64 1.95 14.98
N CYS A 987 30.05 1.08 14.05
CA CYS A 987 29.52 -0.28 13.91
C CYS A 987 30.63 -1.33 14.03
N VAL A 988 30.20 -2.57 14.31
CA VAL A 988 31.06 -3.77 14.34
C VAL A 988 30.45 -4.82 13.40
N ALA A 989 31.28 -5.51 12.63
CA ALA A 989 30.86 -6.67 11.86
C ALA A 989 31.35 -7.96 12.53
N ASP A 990 30.42 -8.88 12.77
CA ASP A 990 30.66 -10.25 13.23
C ASP A 990 30.65 -11.18 12.00
N ILE A 991 31.83 -11.64 11.61
CA ILE A 991 32.08 -12.33 10.36
C ILE A 991 32.20 -13.85 10.61
N GLU A 992 31.54 -14.64 9.77
CA GLU A 992 31.69 -16.11 9.72
C GLU A 992 32.03 -16.53 8.28
N LEU A 993 33.18 -17.18 8.12
CA LEU A 993 33.68 -17.67 6.82
C LEU A 993 34.05 -19.16 6.93
N PRO A 994 34.11 -19.90 5.80
CA PRO A 994 34.66 -21.26 5.80
C PRO A 994 36.06 -21.32 6.41
N ASP A 995 36.40 -22.42 7.09
CA ASP A 995 37.69 -22.64 7.77
C ASP A 995 38.85 -22.79 6.76
N ARG A 996 39.28 -21.66 6.18
CA ARG A 996 40.41 -21.54 5.25
C ARG A 996 41.47 -20.58 5.81
N ALA A 997 42.60 -20.48 5.11
CA ALA A 997 43.72 -19.60 5.44
C ALA A 997 43.45 -18.15 5.00
N TRP A 998 42.45 -17.51 5.59
CA TRP A 998 42.06 -16.13 5.28
C TRP A 998 43.13 -15.11 5.68
N ARG A 999 43.29 -14.10 4.83
CA ARG A 999 44.18 -12.95 5.02
C ARG A 999 43.48 -11.63 4.79
N GLU A 1000 43.94 -10.61 5.50
CA GLU A 1000 43.80 -9.22 5.08
C GLU A 1000 45.20 -8.74 4.66
N GLY A 1001 45.34 -8.40 3.38
CA GLY A 1001 46.59 -7.94 2.80
C GLY A 1001 47.62 -9.05 2.89
N SER A 1002 48.74 -8.79 3.58
CA SER A 1002 49.79 -9.80 3.77
C SER A 1002 49.63 -10.65 5.04
N LEU A 1003 48.69 -10.32 5.94
CA LEU A 1003 48.59 -10.93 7.27
C LEU A 1003 47.45 -11.94 7.35
N LEU A 1004 47.70 -13.09 7.97
CA LEU A 1004 46.62 -14.02 8.36
C LEU A 1004 45.70 -13.36 9.38
N ILE A 1005 44.40 -13.66 9.31
CA ILE A 1005 43.41 -13.07 10.22
C ILE A 1005 43.73 -13.32 11.70
N ASP A 1006 44.30 -14.49 12.04
CA ASP A 1006 44.70 -14.89 13.39
C ASP A 1006 45.87 -14.04 13.95
N ARG A 1007 46.51 -13.23 13.11
CA ARG A 1007 47.66 -12.38 13.45
C ARG A 1007 47.42 -10.91 13.13
N HIS A 1008 46.24 -10.53 12.64
CA HIS A 1008 45.94 -9.15 12.28
C HIS A 1008 45.54 -8.36 13.55
N PRO A 1009 46.17 -7.20 13.83
CA PRO A 1009 45.96 -6.47 15.09
C PRO A 1009 44.55 -5.90 15.27
N ASP A 1010 43.88 -5.57 14.16
CA ASP A 1010 42.53 -4.99 14.15
C ASP A 1010 41.43 -6.05 13.97
N ILE A 1011 41.77 -7.34 14.02
CA ILE A 1011 40.81 -8.45 13.99
C ILE A 1011 40.72 -9.05 15.40
N HIS A 1012 39.49 -9.22 15.88
CA HIS A 1012 39.24 -9.65 17.25
C HIS A 1012 38.48 -10.97 17.30
N ALA A 1013 38.73 -11.73 18.36
CA ALA A 1013 38.00 -12.96 18.71
C ALA A 1013 37.98 -14.04 17.61
N ALA A 1014 39.08 -14.21 16.87
CA ALA A 1014 39.23 -15.28 15.89
C ALA A 1014 39.12 -16.68 16.55
N GLN A 1015 38.10 -17.43 16.17
CA GLN A 1015 37.82 -18.78 16.68
C GLN A 1015 37.44 -19.70 15.53
N ARG A 1016 37.97 -20.93 15.53
CA ARG A 1016 37.66 -21.96 14.54
C ARG A 1016 36.85 -23.08 15.22
N SER A 1017 35.66 -23.35 14.72
CA SER A 1017 34.82 -24.48 15.14
C SER A 1017 33.91 -24.88 13.99
N ASP A 1018 33.54 -26.17 13.93
CA ASP A 1018 32.50 -26.66 13.01
C ASP A 1018 32.74 -26.33 11.53
N GLY A 1019 34.02 -26.30 11.11
CA GLY A 1019 34.39 -26.02 9.72
C GLY A 1019 34.28 -24.55 9.30
N VAL A 1020 34.09 -23.64 10.25
CA VAL A 1020 34.10 -22.18 10.01
C VAL A 1020 35.09 -21.46 10.91
N VAL A 1021 35.51 -20.26 10.48
CA VAL A 1021 36.24 -19.28 11.29
C VAL A 1021 35.34 -18.08 11.56
N ARG A 1022 35.25 -17.70 12.83
CA ARG A 1022 34.47 -16.55 13.32
C ARG A 1022 35.40 -15.49 13.88
N PHE A 1023 35.17 -14.23 13.53
CA PHE A 1023 35.94 -13.10 14.04
C PHE A 1023 35.12 -11.81 13.93
N SER A 1024 35.61 -10.72 14.51
CA SER A 1024 34.96 -9.42 14.44
C SER A 1024 35.92 -8.33 14.00
N VAL A 1025 35.39 -7.33 13.30
CA VAL A 1025 36.10 -6.13 12.85
C VAL A 1025 35.28 -4.88 13.12
N GLY A 1026 35.97 -3.77 13.39
CA GLY A 1026 35.32 -2.45 13.49
C GLY A 1026 35.02 -1.84 12.11
N SER A 1027 34.57 -0.58 12.13
CA SER A 1027 34.29 0.19 10.92
C SER A 1027 35.45 0.25 9.92
N GLY A 1028 35.14 0.48 8.65
CA GLY A 1028 36.09 0.67 7.56
C GLY A 1028 35.91 -0.32 6.41
N ASP A 1029 36.78 -0.22 5.42
CA ASP A 1029 36.83 -1.12 4.27
C ASP A 1029 37.82 -2.25 4.53
N TRP A 1030 37.40 -3.49 4.27
CA TRP A 1030 38.13 -4.72 4.54
C TRP A 1030 38.17 -5.62 3.30
N GLU A 1031 39.30 -6.28 3.07
CA GLU A 1031 39.51 -7.22 1.98
C GLU A 1031 40.02 -8.54 2.54
N PHE A 1032 39.16 -9.55 2.58
CA PHE A 1032 39.53 -10.90 2.99
C PHE A 1032 39.74 -11.79 1.77
N ALA A 1033 40.87 -12.48 1.70
CA ALA A 1033 41.14 -13.44 0.64
C ALA A 1033 41.88 -14.68 1.18
N THR A 1034 41.69 -15.82 0.52
CA THR A 1034 42.56 -17.00 0.67
C THR A 1034 43.67 -16.94 -0.37
N ASP A 1035 44.89 -17.37 -0.03
CA ASP A 1035 45.92 -17.60 -1.04
C ASP A 1035 45.47 -18.79 -1.94
N ASP A 1036 45.64 -18.67 -3.26
CA ASP A 1036 45.51 -19.80 -4.20
C ASP A 1036 46.52 -20.91 -3.85
#